data_AF-A0A3Q9BKE1-F1
#
_entry.id   AF-A0A3Q9BKE1-F1
#
_cell.length_a   1.000
_cell.length_b   1.000
_cell.length_c   1.000
_cell.angle_alpha   90.00
_cell.angle_beta   90.00
_cell.angle_gamma   90.00
#
_symmetry.space_group_name_H-M   'P 1'
#
loop_
_entity.id
_entity.type
_entity.pdbx_description
1 polymer ?
#
loop_
_entity_poly.entity_id
_entity_poly.type
_entity_poly.pdbx_seq_one_letter_code
_entity_poly.pdbx_strand_id
1 'polypeptide(L)'
;MVNENMKISQRGIDFIKGFEGLRLEAYTDGAGVWTIGYGHTQGVYPGMVITEEEALTYLEEDIDSHTEGIFNFITVPLNQSQFDALASFHFNLGVYILEGSELLELINNENWTAAAEEMKTYNKVNGEVDPGIVRRREEEVEMFLSELESPSDPPTIRKRKKLAPIVLGYNSFGRVNQKNGITIHQTGNPAPGAHAQMHAKLQIDKVENMDKEDDYDKDVSSWHWQVDDYEAVQSFEHDVSCFHALDGTGDGNMHTIAIEGCINSDGNYTEAVENMAKLTALIMEQESLTISDVYQHNYWARDNKDCPAQIRAGQEGIKWERFLEMVQEFSGVEGELPDNGSSDPEPGTDTGIESKYTESGIFTPNDTILVRDMPSINGNHVATYSSGESVTYHTVHIGNGYVWLQYLRENGQQGYIPCREYNNGTFGELWGTIDDISSDSPTQTGIIRKYVESGIFTPDDTILVRDIPSTTGNHIATYLSGESVLYHTVQIGNGYVWLQYLRGNGQQGYIPCREYDGNFGVLWGTISDAPSGKPVHTGIIKQYAESGVFTPNDTIFVRDIPSTSGNHIATYVSGESLTYHTIHMGNGYVWLQYSRGNGQQGYIPCREVNEELGELWGTISDREAGNSEIPGIIRQYTEYGVFTPNDTILVRDIPNASGNHVATYLSGESLIYHTVHIGNGYVWLEYLGESGQKRYIPCRTYDGSFGELWGTINE
;
A
#
# COMPACT_ATOMS: atom_id res chain seq x y z
N MET A 1 7.88 -21.77 29.25
CA MET A 1 6.62 -22.51 28.95
C MET A 1 6.09 -22.01 27.61
N VAL A 2 5.33 -22.82 26.85
CA VAL A 2 5.08 -22.54 25.41
C VAL A 2 4.36 -21.20 25.14
N ASN A 3 3.60 -20.69 26.11
CA ASN A 3 2.83 -19.46 26.01
C ASN A 3 3.37 -18.32 26.91
N GLU A 4 4.57 -18.44 27.49
CA GLU A 4 5.04 -17.55 28.58
C GLU A 4 5.23 -16.06 28.21
N ASN A 5 5.25 -15.75 26.91
CA ASN A 5 5.40 -14.38 26.41
C ASN A 5 4.06 -13.76 25.96
N MET A 6 2.94 -14.49 26.08
CA MET A 6 1.63 -13.96 25.71
C MET A 6 1.12 -13.00 26.79
N LYS A 7 0.61 -11.85 26.37
CA LYS A 7 -0.10 -10.88 27.21
C LYS A 7 -1.53 -10.74 26.71
N ILE A 8 -2.44 -10.30 27.57
CA ILE A 8 -3.82 -10.05 27.14
C ILE A 8 -3.84 -8.90 26.13
N SER A 9 -4.63 -9.01 25.07
CA SER A 9 -4.79 -7.91 24.11
C SER A 9 -5.78 -6.86 24.62
N GLN A 10 -5.81 -5.67 23.99
CA GLN A 10 -6.84 -4.67 24.29
C GLN A 10 -8.26 -5.19 24.03
N ARG A 11 -8.46 -6.08 23.03
CA ARG A 11 -9.76 -6.74 22.81
C ARG A 11 -10.17 -7.57 24.02
N GLY A 12 -9.23 -8.30 24.62
CA GLY A 12 -9.44 -9.05 25.87
C GLY A 12 -9.72 -8.14 27.07
N ILE A 13 -8.98 -7.04 27.22
CA ILE A 13 -9.19 -6.05 28.29
C ILE A 13 -10.58 -5.42 28.17
N ASP A 14 -10.96 -4.94 26.98
CA ASP A 14 -12.26 -4.31 26.73
C ASP A 14 -13.42 -5.30 26.93
N PHE A 15 -13.19 -6.57 26.56
CA PHE A 15 -14.13 -7.65 26.83
C PHE A 15 -14.37 -7.83 28.33
N ILE A 16 -13.31 -7.96 29.14
CA ILE A 16 -13.43 -8.10 30.60
C ILE A 16 -14.13 -6.86 31.21
N LYS A 17 -13.73 -5.65 30.80
CA LYS A 17 -14.36 -4.40 31.25
C LYS A 17 -15.87 -4.37 31.00
N GLY A 18 -16.32 -4.94 29.88
CA GLY A 18 -17.73 -5.06 29.53
C GLY A 18 -18.56 -5.88 30.53
N PHE A 19 -17.94 -6.83 31.24
CA PHE A 19 -18.59 -7.65 32.26
C PHE A 19 -18.43 -7.12 33.69
N GLU A 20 -17.28 -6.54 34.04
CA GLU A 20 -16.99 -6.16 35.44
C GLU A 20 -17.58 -4.79 35.84
N GLY A 21 -17.61 -3.83 34.91
CA GLY A 21 -18.13 -2.47 35.16
C GLY A 21 -17.23 -1.60 36.06
N LEU A 22 -17.15 -0.30 35.76
CA LEU A 22 -16.24 0.61 36.47
C LEU A 22 -16.86 1.23 37.74
N ARG A 23 -16.14 1.16 38.86
CA ARG A 23 -16.47 1.85 40.12
C ARG A 23 -15.27 2.61 40.70
N LEU A 24 -15.27 3.93 40.57
CA LEU A 24 -14.17 4.78 41.04
C LEU A 24 -14.13 5.02 42.55
N GLU A 25 -15.20 4.70 43.27
CA GLU A 25 -15.28 4.78 44.72
C GLU A 25 -15.41 3.37 45.31
N ALA A 26 -14.63 3.07 46.36
CA ALA A 26 -14.65 1.77 47.01
C ALA A 26 -16.06 1.42 47.54
N TYR A 27 -16.51 0.21 47.25
CA TYR A 27 -17.78 -0.35 47.71
C TYR A 27 -17.57 -1.72 48.33
N THR A 28 -18.56 -2.26 49.04
CA THR A 28 -18.52 -3.65 49.50
C THR A 28 -19.30 -4.54 48.54
N ASP A 29 -18.71 -5.63 48.09
CA ASP A 29 -19.39 -6.65 47.29
C ASP A 29 -20.46 -7.41 48.10
N GLY A 30 -21.11 -8.40 47.46
CA GLY A 30 -22.13 -9.24 48.11
C GLY A 30 -21.60 -10.14 49.24
N ALA A 31 -20.27 -10.30 49.35
CA ALA A 31 -19.59 -11.04 50.40
C ALA A 31 -19.03 -10.13 51.51
N GLY A 32 -19.14 -8.80 51.37
CA GLY A 32 -18.66 -7.81 52.33
C GLY A 32 -17.18 -7.46 52.17
N VAL A 33 -16.54 -7.82 51.05
CA VAL A 33 -15.16 -7.46 50.71
C VAL A 33 -15.15 -6.08 50.07
N TRP A 34 -14.16 -5.25 50.42
CA TRP A 34 -13.98 -3.95 49.79
C TRP A 34 -13.44 -4.12 48.37
N THR A 35 -14.12 -3.50 47.42
CA THR A 35 -13.90 -3.63 45.98
C THR A 35 -13.87 -2.25 45.32
N ILE A 36 -13.04 -2.06 44.30
CA ILE A 36 -12.93 -0.81 43.53
C ILE A 36 -12.54 -1.11 42.08
N GLY A 37 -12.63 -0.14 41.18
CA GLY A 37 -12.25 -0.28 39.78
C GLY A 37 -13.14 -1.29 39.05
N TYR A 38 -12.50 -2.27 38.40
CA TYR A 38 -13.14 -3.39 37.69
C TYR A 38 -13.11 -4.68 38.52
N GLY A 39 -13.52 -4.60 39.79
CA GLY A 39 -13.57 -5.78 40.67
C GLY A 39 -12.32 -6.01 41.53
N HIS A 40 -11.37 -5.06 41.55
CA HIS A 40 -10.14 -5.15 42.33
C HIS A 40 -10.42 -5.13 43.84
N THR A 41 -9.76 -6.00 44.61
CA THR A 41 -9.99 -6.14 46.06
C THR A 41 -8.72 -5.98 46.91
N GLN A 42 -7.54 -6.10 46.31
CA GLN A 42 -6.29 -6.09 47.06
C GLN A 42 -5.98 -4.68 47.58
N GLY A 43 -5.75 -4.55 48.89
CA GLY A 43 -5.39 -3.24 49.47
C GLY A 43 -6.51 -2.18 49.45
N VAL A 44 -7.74 -2.53 49.06
CA VAL A 44 -8.87 -1.59 49.04
C VAL A 44 -9.38 -1.32 50.45
N TYR A 45 -9.63 -0.05 50.77
CA TYR A 45 -10.11 0.39 52.08
C TYR A 45 -11.31 1.36 51.98
N PRO A 46 -12.12 1.49 53.05
CA PRO A 46 -13.29 2.37 53.04
C PRO A 46 -12.91 3.82 52.69
N GLY A 47 -13.61 4.40 51.71
CA GLY A 47 -13.40 5.78 51.27
C GLY A 47 -12.25 5.96 50.29
N MET A 48 -11.61 4.88 49.83
CA MET A 48 -10.66 4.93 48.72
C MET A 48 -11.38 5.37 47.43
N VAL A 49 -10.75 6.30 46.71
CA VAL A 49 -11.22 6.81 45.41
C VAL A 49 -10.04 6.73 44.46
N ILE A 50 -10.30 6.26 43.24
CA ILE A 50 -9.29 6.13 42.19
C ILE A 50 -9.76 6.81 40.91
N THR A 51 -8.80 7.11 40.05
CA THR A 51 -9.02 7.53 38.67
C THR A 51 -9.34 6.33 37.78
N GLU A 52 -9.87 6.60 36.58
CA GLU A 52 -10.09 5.55 35.58
C GLU A 52 -8.77 4.92 35.12
N GLU A 53 -7.67 5.68 35.15
CA GLU A 53 -6.33 5.19 34.82
C GLU A 53 -5.81 4.22 35.89
N GLU A 54 -5.90 4.58 37.18
CA GLU A 54 -5.58 3.67 38.29
C GLU A 54 -6.46 2.42 38.29
N ALA A 55 -7.75 2.55 37.94
CA ALA A 55 -8.65 1.41 37.81
C ALA A 55 -8.24 0.45 36.69
N LEU A 56 -7.63 0.97 35.63
CA LEU A 56 -7.13 0.19 34.51
C LEU A 56 -5.81 -0.50 34.86
N THR A 57 -4.90 0.19 35.56
CA THR A 57 -3.68 -0.43 36.10
C THR A 57 -4.01 -1.61 37.01
N TYR A 58 -4.98 -1.44 37.94
CA TYR A 58 -5.41 -2.54 38.81
C TYR A 58 -6.01 -3.72 38.03
N LEU A 59 -6.77 -3.43 36.96
CA LEU A 59 -7.32 -4.48 36.12
C LEU A 59 -6.22 -5.26 35.40
N GLU A 60 -5.21 -4.58 34.86
CA GLU A 60 -4.06 -5.22 34.19
C GLU A 60 -3.26 -6.10 35.16
N GLU A 61 -2.95 -5.59 36.36
CA GLU A 61 -2.28 -6.34 37.43
C GLU A 61 -3.09 -7.58 37.87
N ASP A 62 -4.41 -7.41 38.04
CA ASP A 62 -5.29 -8.52 38.40
C ASP A 62 -5.32 -9.58 37.27
N ILE A 63 -5.41 -9.18 36.00
CA ILE A 63 -5.39 -10.11 34.86
C ILE A 63 -4.06 -10.89 34.82
N ASP A 64 -2.93 -10.20 34.96
CA ASP A 64 -1.61 -10.84 34.94
C ASP A 64 -1.52 -11.94 36.00
N SER A 65 -1.98 -11.66 37.23
CA SER A 65 -2.01 -12.67 38.30
C SER A 65 -2.95 -13.85 37.97
N HIS A 66 -4.05 -13.61 37.25
CA HIS A 66 -5.02 -14.65 36.88
C HIS A 66 -4.56 -15.53 35.71
N THR A 67 -3.76 -14.98 34.80
CA THR A 67 -3.23 -15.70 33.62
C THR A 67 -2.08 -16.65 33.95
N GLU A 68 -1.49 -16.60 35.16
CA GLU A 68 -0.48 -17.58 35.60
C GLU A 68 -0.93 -19.04 35.42
N GLY A 69 -2.24 -19.30 35.61
CA GLY A 69 -2.80 -20.64 35.41
C GLY A 69 -2.73 -21.13 33.96
N ILE A 70 -2.85 -20.22 32.98
CA ILE A 70 -2.71 -20.54 31.56
C ILE A 70 -1.29 -21.02 31.29
N PHE A 71 -0.29 -20.28 31.77
CA PHE A 71 1.11 -20.62 31.55
C PHE A 71 1.50 -21.94 32.22
N ASN A 72 1.00 -22.19 33.42
CA ASN A 72 1.34 -23.38 34.21
C ASN A 72 0.72 -24.68 33.68
N PHE A 73 -0.50 -24.61 33.14
CA PHE A 73 -1.27 -25.82 32.81
C PHE A 73 -1.34 -26.12 31.30
N ILE A 74 -1.32 -25.11 30.44
CA ILE A 74 -1.50 -25.30 28.99
C ILE A 74 -0.15 -25.51 28.31
N THR A 75 0.00 -26.65 27.64
CA THR A 75 1.26 -27.12 27.04
C THR A 75 1.31 -26.99 25.52
N VAL A 76 0.19 -26.62 24.89
CA VAL A 76 0.09 -26.38 23.44
C VAL A 76 0.11 -24.87 23.13
N PRO A 77 0.61 -24.46 21.95
CA PRO A 77 0.55 -23.05 21.53
C PRO A 77 -0.89 -22.57 21.44
N LEU A 78 -1.15 -21.37 21.94
CA LEU A 78 -2.42 -20.67 21.78
C LEU A 78 -2.27 -19.52 20.78
N ASN A 79 -3.34 -19.22 20.03
CA ASN A 79 -3.44 -17.94 19.34
C ASN A 79 -3.93 -16.83 20.30
N GLN A 80 -3.84 -15.56 19.88
CA GLN A 80 -4.21 -14.43 20.74
C GLN A 80 -5.67 -14.47 21.19
N SER A 81 -6.60 -14.85 20.30
CA SER A 81 -8.03 -15.01 20.62
C SER A 81 -8.29 -16.03 21.72
N GLN A 82 -7.62 -17.19 21.65
CA GLN A 82 -7.72 -18.24 22.64
C GLN A 82 -7.13 -17.78 23.97
N PHE A 83 -5.99 -17.10 23.95
CA PHE A 83 -5.39 -16.53 25.16
C PHE A 83 -6.31 -15.49 25.82
N ASP A 84 -6.84 -14.54 25.06
CA ASP A 84 -7.74 -13.50 25.58
C ASP A 84 -9.02 -14.08 26.19
N ALA A 85 -9.62 -15.06 25.51
CA ALA A 85 -10.80 -15.75 26.01
C ALA A 85 -10.52 -16.51 27.32
N LEU A 86 -9.37 -17.21 27.38
CA LEU A 86 -8.95 -17.93 28.59
C LEU A 86 -8.54 -16.97 29.71
N ALA A 87 -7.98 -15.80 29.40
CA ALA A 87 -7.66 -14.77 30.38
C ALA A 87 -8.95 -14.24 31.03
N SER A 88 -9.99 -13.93 30.24
CA SER A 88 -11.32 -13.60 30.79
C SER A 88 -11.92 -14.76 31.60
N PHE A 89 -11.74 -16.00 31.13
CA PHE A 89 -12.24 -17.19 31.80
C PHE A 89 -11.61 -17.35 33.19
N HIS A 90 -10.28 -17.21 33.28
CA HIS A 90 -9.50 -17.23 34.51
C HIS A 90 -9.83 -16.05 35.43
N PHE A 91 -9.99 -14.84 34.89
CA PHE A 91 -10.39 -13.68 35.67
C PHE A 91 -11.72 -13.90 36.39
N ASN A 92 -12.68 -14.56 35.73
CA ASN A 92 -13.99 -14.82 36.32
C ASN A 92 -14.00 -15.98 37.34
N LEU A 93 -13.22 -17.02 37.10
CA LEU A 93 -13.35 -18.30 37.82
C LEU A 93 -12.15 -18.64 38.71
N GLY A 94 -11.06 -17.87 38.61
CA GLY A 94 -9.83 -18.00 39.36
C GLY A 94 -8.70 -18.73 38.63
N VAL A 95 -7.46 -18.51 39.09
CA VAL A 95 -6.19 -19.02 38.52
C VAL A 95 -6.18 -20.53 38.30
N TYR A 96 -6.75 -21.30 39.22
CA TYR A 96 -6.63 -22.77 39.24
C TYR A 96 -7.80 -23.49 38.58
N ILE A 97 -8.67 -22.78 37.84
CA ILE A 97 -9.90 -23.36 37.29
C ILE A 97 -9.64 -24.53 36.33
N LEU A 98 -8.49 -24.55 35.65
CA LEU A 98 -8.12 -25.61 34.72
C LEU A 98 -7.44 -26.82 35.39
N GLU A 99 -7.01 -26.72 36.64
CA GLU A 99 -6.22 -27.78 37.27
C GLU A 99 -7.01 -29.10 37.39
N GLY A 100 -6.60 -30.11 36.60
CA GLY A 100 -7.25 -31.42 36.58
C GLY A 100 -8.65 -31.45 35.94
N SER A 101 -9.03 -30.42 35.18
CA SER A 101 -10.33 -30.34 34.50
C SER A 101 -10.35 -31.07 33.15
N GLU A 102 -11.55 -31.50 32.73
CA GLU A 102 -11.77 -32.02 31.37
C GLU A 102 -11.44 -30.96 30.30
N LEU A 103 -11.74 -29.69 30.59
CA LEU A 103 -11.42 -28.56 29.72
C LEU A 103 -9.90 -28.48 29.42
N LEU A 104 -9.06 -28.68 30.43
CA LEU A 104 -7.61 -28.68 30.25
C LEU A 104 -7.14 -29.84 29.36
N GLU A 105 -7.71 -31.03 29.55
CA GLU A 105 -7.42 -32.20 28.70
C GLU A 105 -7.83 -31.94 27.24
N LEU A 106 -8.98 -31.31 27.02
CA LEU A 106 -9.45 -30.95 25.67
C LEU A 106 -8.55 -29.89 25.01
N ILE A 107 -8.14 -28.86 25.74
CA ILE A 107 -7.23 -27.81 25.26
C ILE A 107 -5.87 -28.41 24.89
N ASN A 108 -5.25 -29.19 25.78
CA ASN A 108 -3.92 -29.76 25.54
C ASN A 108 -3.90 -30.85 24.45
N ASN A 109 -5.06 -31.36 24.03
CA ASN A 109 -5.22 -32.22 22.86
C ASN A 109 -5.64 -31.44 21.59
N GLU A 110 -5.64 -30.11 21.63
CA GLU A 110 -6.04 -29.21 20.54
C GLU A 110 -7.47 -29.46 20.04
N ASN A 111 -8.34 -30.01 20.90
CA ASN A 111 -9.74 -30.28 20.57
C ASN A 111 -10.60 -29.03 20.84
N TRP A 112 -10.34 -27.97 20.08
CA TRP A 112 -10.88 -26.63 20.29
C TRP A 112 -12.40 -26.57 20.34
N THR A 113 -13.08 -27.30 19.45
CA THR A 113 -14.55 -27.36 19.41
C THR A 113 -15.12 -27.98 20.67
N ALA A 114 -14.53 -29.08 21.17
CA ALA A 114 -15.00 -29.71 22.39
C ALA A 114 -14.67 -28.87 23.64
N ALA A 115 -13.47 -28.26 23.67
CA ALA A 115 -13.09 -27.34 24.74
C ALA A 115 -14.07 -26.15 24.83
N ALA A 116 -14.44 -25.58 23.69
CA ALA A 116 -15.43 -24.51 23.61
C ALA A 116 -16.81 -24.92 24.14
N GLU A 117 -17.30 -26.12 23.81
CA GLU A 117 -18.56 -26.62 24.39
C GLU A 117 -18.45 -26.85 25.90
N GLU A 118 -17.29 -27.33 26.37
CA GLU A 118 -17.04 -27.53 27.79
C GLU A 118 -16.98 -26.19 28.56
N MET A 119 -16.40 -25.13 28.00
CA MET A 119 -16.41 -23.78 28.60
C MET A 119 -17.84 -23.29 28.90
N LYS A 120 -18.84 -23.64 28.07
CA LYS A 120 -20.25 -23.24 28.29
C LYS A 120 -20.88 -23.86 29.52
N THR A 121 -20.31 -24.95 30.06
CA THR A 121 -20.85 -25.64 31.25
C THR A 121 -20.57 -24.86 32.55
N TYR A 122 -19.60 -23.95 32.53
CA TYR A 122 -19.20 -23.07 33.65
C TYR A 122 -20.14 -21.87 33.77
N ASN A 123 -21.42 -22.14 33.96
CA ASN A 123 -22.49 -21.14 33.87
C ASN A 123 -23.31 -20.96 35.16
N LYS A 124 -22.80 -21.44 36.30
CA LYS A 124 -23.53 -21.47 37.57
C LYS A 124 -22.96 -20.52 38.61
N VAL A 125 -23.84 -19.83 39.32
CA VAL A 125 -23.53 -19.05 40.53
C VAL A 125 -24.30 -19.68 41.69
N ASN A 126 -23.60 -20.06 42.76
CA ASN A 126 -24.18 -20.77 43.91
C ASN A 126 -24.97 -22.06 43.54
N GLY A 127 -24.54 -22.75 42.48
CA GLY A 127 -25.14 -24.01 42.01
C GLY A 127 -26.33 -23.86 41.05
N GLU A 128 -26.81 -22.64 40.83
CA GLU A 128 -27.91 -22.34 39.91
C GLU A 128 -27.37 -21.65 38.63
N VAL A 129 -27.99 -21.93 37.48
CA VAL A 129 -27.58 -21.33 36.20
C VAL A 129 -27.89 -19.83 36.21
N ASP A 130 -26.89 -19.01 35.90
CA ASP A 130 -27.01 -17.56 35.84
C ASP A 130 -27.02 -17.07 34.38
N PRO A 131 -28.06 -16.33 33.93
CA PRO A 131 -28.14 -15.84 32.55
C PRO A 131 -26.99 -14.90 32.13
N GLY A 132 -26.42 -14.14 33.07
CA GLY A 132 -25.29 -13.26 32.81
C GLY A 132 -24.01 -14.05 32.55
N ILE A 133 -23.78 -15.11 33.34
CA ILE A 133 -22.64 -16.02 33.12
C ILE A 133 -22.83 -16.85 31.84
N VAL A 134 -24.04 -17.31 31.53
CA VAL A 134 -24.33 -17.97 30.24
C VAL A 134 -23.90 -17.07 29.09
N ARG A 135 -24.33 -15.80 29.08
CA ARG A 135 -23.92 -14.84 28.06
C ARG A 135 -22.41 -14.66 28.00
N ARG A 136 -21.74 -14.51 29.16
CA ARG A 136 -20.29 -14.39 29.22
C ARG A 136 -19.59 -15.60 28.60
N ARG A 137 -20.02 -16.82 28.93
CA ARG A 137 -19.42 -18.05 28.34
C ARG A 137 -19.68 -18.15 26.84
N GLU A 138 -20.86 -17.76 26.35
CA GLU A 138 -21.15 -17.73 24.91
C GLU A 138 -20.20 -16.78 24.16
N GLU A 139 -20.01 -15.57 24.67
CA GLU A 139 -19.12 -14.58 24.05
C GLU A 139 -17.63 -14.93 24.20
N GLU A 140 -17.22 -15.53 25.33
CA GLU A 140 -15.86 -16.07 25.50
C GLU A 140 -15.58 -17.22 24.52
N VAL A 141 -16.57 -18.09 24.30
CA VAL A 141 -16.44 -19.18 23.32
C VAL A 141 -16.39 -18.66 21.89
N GLU A 142 -17.18 -17.64 21.57
CA GLU A 142 -17.10 -16.96 20.27
C GLU A 142 -15.69 -16.38 20.08
N MET A 143 -15.10 -15.76 21.10
CA MET A 143 -13.72 -15.30 21.06
C MET A 143 -12.73 -16.46 20.93
N PHE A 144 -12.87 -17.51 21.73
CA PHE A 144 -11.99 -18.68 21.76
C PHE A 144 -11.97 -19.47 20.44
N LEU A 145 -13.13 -19.59 19.78
CA LEU A 145 -13.28 -20.21 18.46
C LEU A 145 -13.07 -19.24 17.30
N SER A 146 -12.99 -17.94 17.57
CA SER A 146 -12.66 -16.99 16.52
C SER A 146 -11.23 -17.24 16.08
N GLU A 147 -11.06 -17.52 14.79
CA GLU A 147 -9.78 -17.37 14.13
C GLU A 147 -9.45 -15.88 14.13
N LEU A 148 -8.77 -15.40 15.17
CA LEU A 148 -7.67 -14.51 14.86
C LEU A 148 -6.59 -15.43 14.31
N GLU A 149 -6.31 -15.25 13.02
CA GLU A 149 -5.33 -16.01 12.27
C GLU A 149 -4.04 -16.18 13.09
N SER A 150 -3.44 -17.38 13.02
CA SER A 150 -2.03 -17.61 13.35
C SER A 150 -1.16 -16.40 12.97
N PRO A 151 -0.08 -16.07 13.72
CA PRO A 151 0.50 -14.73 13.93
C PRO A 151 0.75 -13.85 12.67
N SER A 152 -0.31 -13.48 11.97
CA SER A 152 -0.29 -12.67 10.74
C SER A 152 -1.11 -11.38 10.84
N ASP A 153 -1.77 -11.11 11.97
CA ASP A 153 -2.30 -9.78 12.27
C ASP A 153 -1.26 -8.96 13.04
N PRO A 154 -0.85 -7.78 12.55
CA PRO A 154 0.15 -6.97 13.21
C PRO A 154 -0.37 -6.43 14.55
N PRO A 155 0.47 -6.36 15.60
CA PRO A 155 0.07 -5.92 16.93
C PRO A 155 -0.53 -4.51 16.87
N THR A 156 -1.79 -4.40 17.28
CA THR A 156 -2.52 -3.12 17.23
C THR A 156 -2.14 -2.25 18.41
N ILE A 157 -1.46 -1.13 18.14
CA ILE A 157 -1.19 -0.07 19.12
C ILE A 157 -2.47 0.68 19.50
N ARG A 158 -2.64 0.99 20.80
CA ARG A 158 -3.72 1.86 21.30
C ARG A 158 -3.52 3.29 20.78
N LYS A 159 -4.54 3.87 20.13
CA LYS A 159 -4.49 5.22 19.54
C LYS A 159 -5.51 6.14 20.17
N ARG A 160 -5.12 7.37 20.49
CA ARG A 160 -5.99 8.45 20.97
C ARG A 160 -5.82 9.68 20.10
N LYS A 161 -6.91 10.44 19.88
CA LYS A 161 -6.86 11.75 19.21
C LYS A 161 -7.07 12.85 20.24
N LYS A 162 -6.12 13.79 20.30
CA LYS A 162 -6.18 14.98 21.16
C LYS A 162 -5.61 16.18 20.38
N LEU A 163 -6.37 16.63 19.38
CA LEU A 163 -5.90 17.59 18.40
C LEU A 163 -5.65 18.97 19.02
N ALA A 164 -4.46 19.52 18.79
CA ALA A 164 -4.12 20.88 19.15
C ALA A 164 -4.68 21.89 18.13
N PRO A 165 -5.02 23.13 18.53
CA PRO A 165 -5.47 24.15 17.59
C PRO A 165 -4.35 24.50 16.61
N ILE A 166 -4.70 24.60 15.32
CA ILE A 166 -3.76 24.98 14.25
C ILE A 166 -3.68 26.51 14.19
N VAL A 167 -2.50 27.07 14.43
CA VAL A 167 -2.22 28.51 14.36
C VAL A 167 -1.10 28.75 13.34
N LEU A 168 -1.50 29.26 12.17
CA LEU A 168 -0.60 29.50 11.04
C LEU A 168 0.53 30.46 11.44
N GLY A 169 1.77 30.04 11.21
CA GLY A 169 2.97 30.83 11.52
C GLY A 169 3.40 30.79 13.00
N TYR A 170 2.73 30.00 13.83
CA TYR A 170 3.10 29.79 15.24
C TYR A 170 3.47 28.33 15.51
N ASN A 171 2.55 27.40 15.23
CA ASN A 171 2.76 25.96 15.43
C ASN A 171 2.54 25.14 14.16
N SER A 172 2.35 25.79 13.00
CA SER A 172 2.08 25.11 11.74
C SER A 172 2.26 26.04 10.53
N PHE A 173 2.59 25.45 9.37
CA PHE A 173 2.51 26.11 8.05
C PHE A 173 1.10 25.99 7.40
N GLY A 174 0.14 25.41 8.11
CA GLY A 174 -1.21 25.12 7.61
C GLY A 174 -1.33 23.68 7.09
N ARG A 175 -2.49 23.41 6.46
CA ARG A 175 -2.83 22.09 5.90
C ARG A 175 -2.23 21.91 4.50
N VAL A 176 -0.91 21.80 4.45
CA VAL A 176 -0.13 21.71 3.21
C VAL A 176 0.83 20.53 3.19
N ASN A 177 0.73 19.63 4.17
CA ASN A 177 1.58 18.46 4.26
C ASN A 177 1.17 17.43 3.22
N GLN A 178 2.12 17.09 2.34
CA GLN A 178 1.92 16.12 1.28
C GLN A 178 1.99 14.68 1.77
N LYS A 179 2.51 14.45 2.98
CA LYS A 179 2.59 13.15 3.65
C LYS A 179 3.47 12.16 2.88
N ASN A 180 4.59 12.65 2.35
CA ASN A 180 5.57 11.91 1.54
C ASN A 180 6.62 11.16 2.39
N GLY A 181 6.45 11.10 3.71
CA GLY A 181 7.36 10.40 4.59
C GLY A 181 7.00 10.51 6.05
N ILE A 182 7.72 9.75 6.89
CA ILE A 182 7.60 9.77 8.34
C ILE A 182 8.95 10.18 8.91
N THR A 183 8.96 11.20 9.78
CA THR A 183 10.18 11.58 10.52
C THR A 183 10.08 11.08 11.95
N ILE A 184 11.04 10.24 12.34
CA ILE A 184 11.14 9.65 13.68
C ILE A 184 11.97 10.55 14.58
N HIS A 185 11.40 10.83 15.76
CA HIS A 185 11.98 11.62 16.83
C HIS A 185 11.87 10.91 18.17
N GLN A 186 12.63 11.40 19.16
CA GLN A 186 12.47 11.06 20.56
C GLN A 186 12.42 12.35 21.37
N THR A 187 11.52 12.41 22.36
CA THR A 187 11.19 13.65 23.06
C THR A 187 12.36 14.25 23.84
N GLY A 188 13.40 13.47 24.13
CA GLY A 188 14.54 13.95 24.90
C GLY A 188 14.21 14.27 26.36
N ASN A 189 13.02 13.90 26.85
CA ASN A 189 12.52 14.25 28.17
C ASN A 189 12.46 13.03 29.12
N PRO A 190 13.47 12.83 29.98
CA PRO A 190 13.52 11.69 30.89
C PRO A 190 12.69 11.87 32.17
N ALA A 191 12.01 13.00 32.35
CA ALA A 191 11.27 13.27 33.59
C ALA A 191 10.14 12.26 33.82
N PRO A 192 9.90 11.79 35.07
CA PRO A 192 8.73 11.00 35.39
C PRO A 192 7.43 11.72 34.98
N GLY A 193 6.48 10.97 34.43
CA GLY A 193 5.22 11.50 33.92
C GLY A 193 5.33 12.20 32.56
N ALA A 194 6.48 12.13 31.87
CA ALA A 194 6.63 12.66 30.52
C ALA A 194 6.10 11.70 29.43
N HIS A 195 4.89 11.18 29.64
CA HIS A 195 4.20 10.22 28.77
C HIS A 195 3.49 10.92 27.58
N ALA A 196 2.87 10.16 26.67
CA ALA A 196 2.32 10.65 25.41
C ALA A 196 1.18 11.67 25.61
N GLN A 197 0.28 11.42 26.56
CA GLN A 197 -0.80 12.37 26.87
C GLN A 197 -0.29 13.70 27.46
N MET A 198 0.82 13.68 28.23
CA MET A 198 1.45 14.88 28.77
C MET A 198 2.00 15.74 27.62
N HIS A 199 2.75 15.14 26.70
CA HIS A 199 3.26 15.83 25.51
C HIS A 199 2.14 16.36 24.61
N ALA A 200 1.05 15.60 24.42
CA ALA A 200 -0.13 16.09 23.71
C ALA A 200 -0.80 17.29 24.40
N LYS A 201 -0.86 17.28 25.74
CA LYS A 201 -1.35 18.41 26.54
C LYS A 201 -0.46 19.64 26.37
N LEU A 202 0.86 19.49 26.35
CA LEU A 202 1.79 20.61 26.13
C LEU A 202 1.53 21.32 24.80
N GLN A 203 1.26 20.59 23.71
CA GLN A 203 0.97 21.20 22.41
C GLN A 203 -0.31 22.04 22.42
N ILE A 204 -1.31 21.68 23.25
CA ILE A 204 -2.56 22.43 23.44
C ILE A 204 -2.32 23.64 24.37
N ASP A 205 -1.74 23.41 25.55
CA ASP A 205 -1.57 24.42 26.58
C ASP A 205 -0.71 25.60 26.09
N LYS A 206 0.29 25.34 25.21
CA LYS A 206 1.11 26.38 24.57
C LYS A 206 0.33 27.33 23.67
N VAL A 207 -0.74 26.84 23.02
CA VAL A 207 -1.60 27.68 22.19
C VAL A 207 -2.60 28.45 23.06
N GLU A 208 -3.16 27.81 24.07
CA GLU A 208 -4.14 28.44 24.97
C GLU A 208 -3.54 29.55 25.86
N ASN A 209 -2.22 29.52 26.11
CA ASN A 209 -1.53 30.53 26.91
C ASN A 209 -0.70 31.54 26.10
N MET A 210 -0.84 31.55 24.76
CA MET A 210 -0.07 32.41 23.83
C MET A 210 -0.16 33.92 24.16
N ASP A 211 -1.22 34.38 24.84
CA ASP A 211 -1.41 35.78 25.21
C ASP A 211 -0.73 36.20 26.53
N LYS A 212 -0.09 35.28 27.27
CA LYS A 212 0.41 35.51 28.63
C LYS A 212 1.92 35.55 28.78
N GLU A 213 2.66 35.15 27.75
CA GLU A 213 4.13 35.19 27.76
C GLU A 213 4.59 36.27 26.78
N ASP A 214 5.41 37.23 27.26
CA ASP A 214 6.18 38.16 26.43
C ASP A 214 7.30 37.44 25.64
N ASP A 215 7.12 36.14 25.40
CA ASP A 215 8.08 35.25 24.76
C ASP A 215 7.64 35.06 23.31
N TYR A 216 7.89 36.09 22.51
CA TYR A 216 7.87 36.02 21.04
C TYR A 216 9.07 35.18 20.55
N ASP A 217 9.42 34.10 21.23
CA ASP A 217 10.34 33.09 20.73
C ASP A 217 9.61 32.29 19.67
N LYS A 218 10.04 32.46 18.43
CA LYS A 218 9.28 32.13 17.22
C LYS A 218 9.28 30.64 16.88
N ASP A 219 9.87 29.81 17.73
CA ASP A 219 10.16 28.41 17.46
C ASP A 219 9.37 27.49 18.40
N VAL A 220 8.03 27.52 18.29
CA VAL A 220 7.20 26.52 18.95
C VAL A 220 7.22 25.24 18.14
N SER A 221 8.01 24.27 18.59
CA SER A 221 8.01 22.93 17.99
C SER A 221 6.62 22.30 18.07
N SER A 222 6.21 21.66 16.99
CA SER A 222 4.95 20.92 16.89
C SER A 222 5.12 19.66 16.06
N TRP A 223 4.30 18.64 16.32
CA TRP A 223 4.43 17.32 15.69
C TRP A 223 3.15 16.50 15.78
N HIS A 224 2.97 15.54 14.86
CA HIS A 224 1.70 14.83 14.68
C HIS A 224 1.39 13.84 15.79
N TRP A 225 2.36 13.01 16.19
CA TRP A 225 2.14 11.89 17.11
C TRP A 225 3.15 11.85 18.25
N GLN A 226 2.67 11.44 19.42
CA GLN A 226 3.46 11.13 20.61
C GLN A 226 3.19 9.67 20.94
N VAL A 227 4.22 8.89 21.26
CA VAL A 227 4.06 7.46 21.56
C VAL A 227 4.83 7.12 22.82
N ASP A 228 4.18 6.47 23.77
CA ASP A 228 4.80 5.88 24.96
C ASP A 228 4.64 4.35 24.95
N ASP A 229 5.00 3.72 26.05
CA ASP A 229 4.88 2.28 26.29
C ASP A 229 3.44 1.78 26.35
N TYR A 230 2.45 2.67 26.33
CA TYR A 230 1.05 2.37 26.51
C TYR A 230 0.17 2.73 25.31
N GLU A 231 0.32 3.94 24.75
CA GLU A 231 -0.50 4.47 23.68
C GLU A 231 0.23 5.45 22.74
N ALA A 232 -0.39 5.66 21.57
CA ALA A 232 -0.05 6.74 20.65
C ALA A 232 -1.14 7.82 20.69
N VAL A 233 -0.76 9.07 20.93
CA VAL A 233 -1.65 10.23 20.94
C VAL A 233 -1.38 11.10 19.72
N GLN A 234 -2.43 11.42 18.95
CA GLN A 234 -2.38 12.32 17.81
C GLN A 234 -2.70 13.74 18.22
N SER A 235 -1.77 14.66 18.00
CA SER A 235 -1.93 16.10 18.24
C SER A 235 -2.24 16.90 16.97
N PHE A 236 -1.87 16.40 15.78
CA PHE A 236 -2.21 17.04 14.50
C PHE A 236 -2.59 15.99 13.45
N GLU A 237 -3.51 16.35 12.56
CA GLU A 237 -3.85 15.55 11.38
C GLU A 237 -2.67 15.53 10.38
N HIS A 238 -2.52 14.45 9.63
CA HIS A 238 -1.33 14.23 8.78
C HIS A 238 -1.16 15.29 7.69
N ASP A 239 -2.24 15.94 7.24
CA ASP A 239 -2.21 17.01 6.25
C ASP A 239 -1.68 18.35 6.81
N VAL A 240 -1.43 18.46 8.12
CA VAL A 240 -0.88 19.66 8.76
C VAL A 240 0.65 19.63 8.68
N SER A 241 1.26 20.68 8.14
CA SER A 241 2.72 20.85 8.18
C SER A 241 3.11 21.44 9.52
N CYS A 242 3.86 20.68 10.31
CA CYS A 242 4.26 21.00 11.68
C CYS A 242 5.71 21.51 11.72
N PHE A 243 6.12 22.16 12.82
CA PHE A 243 7.46 22.71 13.00
C PHE A 243 8.34 21.71 13.76
N HIS A 244 8.73 20.60 13.14
CA HIS A 244 9.48 19.53 13.82
C HIS A 244 10.90 19.31 13.31
N ALA A 245 11.20 19.57 12.03
CA ALA A 245 12.44 19.16 11.36
C ALA A 245 13.58 20.20 11.38
N LEU A 246 13.36 21.38 11.97
CA LEU A 246 14.32 22.49 12.02
C LEU A 246 14.87 22.94 10.65
N ASP A 247 14.16 22.65 9.56
CA ASP A 247 14.56 22.91 8.18
C ASP A 247 13.79 24.09 7.54
N GLY A 248 12.99 24.81 8.33
CA GLY A 248 12.16 25.91 7.86
C GLY A 248 11.03 25.40 6.97
N THR A 249 11.02 25.79 5.69
CA THR A 249 10.08 25.27 4.68
C THR A 249 10.68 24.11 3.88
N GLY A 250 11.58 23.34 4.49
CA GLY A 250 12.20 22.16 3.88
C GLY A 250 11.28 20.94 3.92
N ASP A 251 11.72 19.86 3.29
CA ASP A 251 10.91 18.66 3.09
C ASP A 251 10.49 17.97 4.40
N GLY A 252 11.31 18.07 5.45
CA GLY A 252 10.97 17.51 6.77
C GLY A 252 9.69 18.15 7.30
N ASN A 253 9.67 19.47 7.50
CA ASN A 253 8.49 20.18 8.01
C ASN A 253 7.30 20.19 7.04
N MET A 254 7.58 20.30 5.73
CA MET A 254 6.55 20.53 4.74
C MET A 254 5.90 19.25 4.24
N HIS A 255 6.59 18.12 4.27
CA HIS A 255 6.15 16.91 3.56
C HIS A 255 6.16 15.63 4.41
N THR A 256 6.53 15.66 5.69
CA THR A 256 6.57 14.43 6.51
C THR A 256 5.67 14.47 7.75
N ILE A 257 5.30 13.28 8.24
CA ILE A 257 4.54 13.07 9.48
C ILE A 257 5.52 12.81 10.60
N ALA A 258 5.47 13.59 11.68
CA ALA A 258 6.38 13.47 12.81
C ALA A 258 5.83 12.57 13.92
N ILE A 259 6.64 11.58 14.33
CA ILE A 259 6.37 10.70 15.46
C ILE A 259 7.43 10.93 16.54
N GLU A 260 7.00 11.29 17.74
CA GLU A 260 7.85 11.50 18.92
C GLU A 260 7.72 10.33 19.91
N GLY A 261 8.81 9.60 20.16
CA GLY A 261 8.86 8.59 21.21
C GLY A 261 9.17 9.17 22.57
N CYS A 262 8.34 8.85 23.56
CA CYS A 262 8.55 9.25 24.94
C CYS A 262 9.70 8.44 25.55
N ILE A 263 10.61 9.12 26.25
CA ILE A 263 11.79 8.52 26.89
C ILE A 263 11.79 8.73 28.41
N ASN A 264 10.59 8.87 29.01
CA ASN A 264 10.40 9.13 30.43
C ASN A 264 10.91 7.98 31.31
N SER A 265 11.53 8.30 32.44
CA SER A 265 12.21 7.30 33.29
C SER A 265 11.28 6.28 33.97
N ASP A 266 9.99 6.58 34.03
CA ASP A 266 8.95 5.72 34.60
C ASP A 266 8.19 4.91 33.53
N GLY A 267 8.53 5.04 32.25
CA GLY A 267 8.00 4.22 31.16
C GLY A 267 8.99 3.15 30.69
N ASN A 268 8.49 2.11 30.02
CA ASN A 268 9.27 1.05 29.41
C ASN A 268 9.79 1.47 28.03
N TYR A 269 11.09 1.80 27.96
CA TYR A 269 11.74 2.23 26.73
C TYR A 269 11.54 1.26 25.55
N THR A 270 11.69 -0.04 25.78
CA THR A 270 11.60 -1.06 24.72
C THR A 270 10.17 -1.15 24.18
N GLU A 271 9.17 -1.17 25.06
CA GLU A 271 7.75 -1.19 24.65
C GLU A 271 7.35 0.13 23.97
N ALA A 272 7.87 1.27 24.40
CA ALA A 272 7.65 2.57 23.74
C ALA A 272 8.21 2.62 22.32
N VAL A 273 9.40 2.04 22.09
CA VAL A 273 10.03 1.95 20.77
C VAL A 273 9.30 0.92 19.88
N GLU A 274 8.82 -0.18 20.47
CA GLU A 274 7.99 -1.16 19.76
C GLU A 274 6.65 -0.55 19.32
N ASN A 275 5.99 0.19 20.20
CA ASN A 275 4.78 0.95 19.87
C ASN A 275 5.07 2.01 18.80
N MET A 276 6.19 2.73 18.88
CA MET A 276 6.59 3.65 17.82
C MET A 276 6.74 2.92 16.48
N ALA A 277 7.34 1.73 16.44
CA ALA A 277 7.47 0.94 15.22
C ALA A 277 6.10 0.48 14.68
N LYS A 278 5.19 0.01 15.55
CA LYS A 278 3.80 -0.33 15.19
C LYS A 278 3.05 0.87 14.61
N LEU A 279 3.16 2.05 15.24
CA LEU A 279 2.54 3.25 14.74
C LEU A 279 3.13 3.66 13.39
N THR A 280 4.44 3.55 13.22
CA THR A 280 5.14 3.84 11.96
C THR A 280 4.61 2.93 10.85
N ALA A 281 4.51 1.62 11.08
CA ALA A 281 3.94 0.67 10.14
C ALA A 281 2.47 0.99 9.78
N LEU A 282 1.66 1.37 10.78
CA LEU A 282 0.27 1.76 10.56
C LEU A 282 0.15 3.07 9.77
N ILE A 283 1.00 4.06 10.02
CA ILE A 283 1.00 5.31 9.25
C ILE A 283 1.51 5.05 7.83
N MET A 284 2.48 4.15 7.67
CA MET A 284 2.94 3.70 6.34
C MET A 284 1.78 3.10 5.55
N GLU A 285 1.01 2.20 6.14
CA GLU A 285 -0.18 1.64 5.52
C GLU A 285 -1.23 2.73 5.22
N GLN A 286 -1.55 3.60 6.20
CA GLN A 286 -2.58 4.64 6.08
C GLN A 286 -2.27 5.67 4.98
N GLU A 287 -1.00 6.00 4.80
CA GLU A 287 -0.54 7.05 3.90
C GLU A 287 0.17 6.50 2.66
N SER A 288 0.14 5.17 2.47
CA SER A 288 0.79 4.47 1.34
C SER A 288 2.29 4.75 1.23
N LEU A 289 2.98 4.80 2.37
CA LEU A 289 4.43 4.98 2.48
C LEU A 289 5.14 3.64 2.64
N THR A 290 6.42 3.63 2.29
CA THR A 290 7.31 2.47 2.39
C THR A 290 8.39 2.70 3.44
N ILE A 291 9.15 1.66 3.77
CA ILE A 291 10.26 1.76 4.75
C ILE A 291 11.33 2.78 4.31
N SER A 292 11.49 3.01 3.00
CA SER A 292 12.43 4.03 2.49
C SER A 292 11.94 5.46 2.71
N ASP A 293 10.68 5.65 3.07
CA ASP A 293 10.09 6.94 3.38
C ASP A 293 10.12 7.23 4.89
N VAL A 294 10.80 6.40 5.68
CA VAL A 294 11.01 6.58 7.12
C VAL A 294 12.38 7.18 7.39
N TYR A 295 12.40 8.40 7.90
CA TYR A 295 13.61 9.21 8.10
C TYR A 295 13.89 9.42 9.60
N GLN A 296 15.17 9.46 9.96
CA GLN A 296 15.59 10.00 11.27
C GLN A 296 15.49 11.52 11.24
N HIS A 297 15.11 12.16 12.34
CA HIS A 297 15.15 13.62 12.42
C HIS A 297 16.52 14.23 12.05
N ASN A 298 17.62 13.57 12.45
CA ASN A 298 18.99 13.98 12.13
C ASN A 298 19.26 14.13 10.62
N TYR A 299 18.49 13.45 9.76
CA TYR A 299 18.59 13.59 8.29
C TYR A 299 18.30 15.02 7.82
N TRP A 300 17.38 15.73 8.50
CA TRP A 300 16.95 17.07 8.13
C TRP A 300 17.76 18.19 8.83
N ALA A 301 18.31 17.88 10.00
CA ALA A 301 18.83 18.87 10.94
C ALA A 301 20.18 19.46 10.47
N ARG A 302 20.16 20.73 10.02
CA ARG A 302 21.34 21.46 9.51
C ARG A 302 22.41 21.77 10.57
N ASP A 303 22.11 21.54 11.84
CA ASP A 303 22.92 21.85 13.02
C ASP A 303 23.55 20.60 13.67
N ASN A 304 23.50 19.44 13.01
CA ASN A 304 23.92 18.14 13.54
C ASN A 304 23.14 17.71 14.80
N LYS A 305 21.87 18.13 14.98
CA LYS A 305 21.05 17.65 16.10
C LYS A 305 20.96 16.11 16.08
N ASP A 306 21.37 15.50 17.17
CA ASP A 306 21.37 14.05 17.34
C ASP A 306 19.98 13.58 17.81
N CYS A 307 19.10 13.23 16.87
CA CYS A 307 17.74 12.77 17.12
C CYS A 307 17.32 11.78 16.03
N PRO A 308 16.72 10.61 16.34
CA PRO A 308 16.35 10.11 17.67
C PRO A 308 17.59 9.60 18.46
N ALA A 309 17.96 10.26 19.56
CA ALA A 309 19.26 10.08 20.20
C ALA A 309 19.47 8.68 20.79
N GLN A 310 18.47 8.13 21.47
CA GLN A 310 18.57 6.84 22.15
C GLN A 310 18.58 5.67 21.15
N ILE A 311 17.78 5.75 20.07
CA ILE A 311 17.83 4.75 18.97
C ILE A 311 19.18 4.83 18.25
N ARG A 312 19.70 6.04 17.99
CA ARG A 312 21.02 6.22 17.36
C ARG A 312 22.15 5.69 18.22
N ALA A 313 22.06 5.86 19.54
CA ALA A 313 23.01 5.31 20.51
C ALA A 313 22.86 3.80 20.76
N GLY A 314 21.86 3.13 20.16
CA GLY A 314 21.61 1.71 20.34
C GLY A 314 21.16 1.33 21.76
N GLN A 315 20.43 2.20 22.44
CA GLN A 315 19.91 1.95 23.79
C GLN A 315 19.07 0.68 23.82
N GLU A 316 19.26 -0.15 24.85
CA GLU A 316 18.65 -1.49 24.99
C GLU A 316 18.89 -2.42 23.77
N GLY A 317 19.95 -2.18 22.99
CA GLY A 317 20.28 -2.94 21.80
C GLY A 317 19.48 -2.56 20.56
N ILE A 318 18.61 -1.54 20.64
CA ILE A 318 17.78 -1.10 19.52
C ILE A 318 18.49 0.05 18.79
N LYS A 319 19.26 -0.31 17.75
CA LYS A 319 19.83 0.64 16.79
C LYS A 319 18.80 1.03 15.72
N TRP A 320 19.13 2.02 14.89
CA TRP A 320 18.26 2.45 13.80
C TRP A 320 17.83 1.31 12.88
N GLU A 321 18.76 0.42 12.52
CA GLU A 321 18.49 -0.74 11.68
C GLU A 321 17.50 -1.69 12.35
N ARG A 322 17.68 -1.95 13.66
CA ARG A 322 16.74 -2.79 14.42
C ARG A 322 15.35 -2.15 14.52
N PHE A 323 15.28 -0.82 14.67
CA PHE A 323 14.00 -0.11 14.65
C PHE A 323 13.30 -0.28 13.30
N LEU A 324 14.00 -0.15 12.17
CA LEU A 324 13.44 -0.37 10.84
C LEU A 324 12.99 -1.83 10.62
N GLU A 325 13.76 -2.81 11.10
CA GLU A 325 13.35 -4.23 11.12
C GLU A 325 12.02 -4.40 11.87
N MET A 326 11.87 -3.80 13.05
CA MET A 326 10.63 -3.86 13.82
C MET A 326 9.45 -3.24 13.05
N VAL A 327 9.65 -2.14 12.33
CA VAL A 327 8.61 -1.54 11.48
C VAL A 327 8.20 -2.49 10.36
N GLN A 328 9.16 -3.13 9.69
CA GLN A 328 8.89 -4.10 8.64
C GLN A 328 8.16 -5.34 9.17
N GLU A 329 8.59 -5.88 10.32
CA GLU A 329 7.95 -7.00 11.03
C GLU A 329 6.46 -6.72 11.27
N PHE A 330 6.09 -5.48 11.60
CA PHE A 330 4.70 -5.06 11.83
C PHE A 330 3.93 -4.64 10.56
N SER A 331 4.57 -4.54 9.40
CA SER A 331 3.94 -4.12 8.15
C SER A 331 3.40 -5.29 7.30
N GLY A 332 3.73 -6.55 7.65
CA GLY A 332 3.24 -7.75 6.97
C GLY A 332 3.78 -7.97 5.55
N VAL A 333 4.81 -7.21 5.13
CA VAL A 333 5.44 -7.29 3.80
C VAL A 333 6.92 -7.61 3.95
N GLU A 334 7.42 -8.68 3.31
CA GLU A 334 8.87 -8.87 3.14
C GLU A 334 9.42 -7.79 2.18
N GLY A 335 10.25 -6.89 2.71
CA GLY A 335 11.00 -5.89 1.95
C GLY A 335 12.43 -5.78 2.46
N GLU A 336 13.40 -5.56 1.57
CA GLU A 336 14.82 -5.41 2.00
C GLU A 336 15.00 -4.18 2.90
N LEU A 337 15.82 -4.34 3.96
CA LEU A 337 16.17 -3.28 4.90
C LEU A 337 16.91 -2.13 4.20
N PRO A 338 16.69 -0.87 4.59
CA PRO A 338 17.54 0.24 4.16
C PRO A 338 18.97 0.08 4.72
N ASP A 339 19.98 0.00 3.85
CA ASP A 339 21.40 0.12 4.27
C ASP A 339 21.67 1.56 4.69
N ASN A 340 21.80 1.82 5.99
CA ASN A 340 22.25 3.10 6.51
C ASN A 340 23.01 3.00 7.83
N GLY A 341 24.29 2.64 7.71
CA GLY A 341 25.36 3.35 8.42
C GLY A 341 25.43 3.18 9.94
N SER A 342 25.96 2.04 10.40
CA SER A 342 26.55 1.97 11.74
C SER A 342 27.93 2.66 11.75
N SER A 343 28.10 3.70 12.55
CA SER A 343 29.41 4.02 13.12
C SER A 343 29.25 4.70 14.48
N ASP A 344 29.44 3.91 15.55
CA ASP A 344 29.84 4.45 16.85
C ASP A 344 31.36 4.77 16.84
N PRO A 345 31.84 5.72 17.67
CA PRO A 345 33.11 6.43 17.44
C PRO A 345 34.32 5.85 18.19
N GLU A 346 35.49 5.80 17.50
CA GLU A 346 36.82 6.35 17.86
C GLU A 346 37.97 5.62 17.09
N PRO A 347 39.16 6.22 16.81
CA PRO A 347 39.54 7.63 16.76
C PRO A 347 40.10 8.04 15.36
N GLY A 348 39.61 9.16 14.83
CA GLY A 348 40.27 9.99 13.80
C GLY A 348 40.74 9.33 12.50
N THR A 349 39.92 9.37 11.45
CA THR A 349 40.35 9.41 10.03
C THR A 349 39.20 9.93 9.18
N ASP A 350 39.11 11.25 9.00
CA ASP A 350 38.30 11.80 7.91
C ASP A 350 38.92 11.29 6.58
N THR A 351 38.22 10.36 5.92
CA THR A 351 38.66 9.77 4.67
C THR A 351 38.34 10.67 3.47
N GLY A 352 37.45 11.66 3.62
CA GLY A 352 36.99 12.52 2.52
C GLY A 352 36.07 11.84 1.50
N ILE A 353 35.36 10.78 1.88
CA ILE A 353 34.39 10.08 1.01
C ILE A 353 33.06 10.85 0.96
N GLU A 354 32.54 11.06 -0.25
CA GLU A 354 31.35 11.88 -0.55
C GLU A 354 30.10 11.04 -0.83
N SER A 355 30.23 9.83 -1.38
CA SER A 355 29.10 8.92 -1.61
C SER A 355 29.52 7.45 -1.59
N LYS A 356 28.57 6.56 -1.26
CA LYS A 356 28.76 5.11 -1.15
C LYS A 356 27.49 4.40 -1.63
N TYR A 357 27.65 3.32 -2.39
CA TYR A 357 26.52 2.49 -2.81
C TYR A 357 26.94 1.03 -3.06
N THR A 358 25.96 0.13 -3.03
CA THR A 358 26.16 -1.31 -3.26
C THR A 358 26.15 -1.62 -4.75
N GLU A 359 27.23 -2.25 -5.22
CA GLU A 359 27.43 -2.67 -6.60
C GLU A 359 28.41 -3.84 -6.54
N SER A 360 28.04 -4.99 -7.13
CA SER A 360 28.90 -6.16 -7.19
C SER A 360 29.41 -6.40 -8.59
N GLY A 361 30.68 -6.75 -8.72
CA GLY A 361 31.31 -6.98 -10.02
C GLY A 361 32.72 -7.53 -9.88
N ILE A 362 33.31 -7.89 -11.01
CA ILE A 362 34.70 -8.36 -11.10
C ILE A 362 35.53 -7.24 -11.72
N PHE A 363 36.41 -6.63 -10.93
CA PHE A 363 37.35 -5.63 -11.43
C PHE A 363 38.67 -6.29 -11.81
N THR A 364 39.14 -6.01 -13.02
CA THR A 364 40.44 -6.47 -13.55
C THR A 364 41.27 -5.24 -13.92
N PRO A 365 42.32 -4.88 -13.15
CA PRO A 365 43.08 -3.68 -13.43
C PRO A 365 43.97 -3.88 -14.67
N ASN A 366 44.22 -2.79 -15.40
CA ASN A 366 45.10 -2.78 -16.58
C ASN A 366 46.56 -2.38 -16.27
N ASP A 367 46.86 -2.08 -15.01
CA ASP A 367 48.21 -1.80 -14.48
C ASP A 367 48.28 -2.23 -12.98
N THR A 368 49.43 -2.06 -12.33
CA THR A 368 49.59 -2.37 -10.90
C THR A 368 48.86 -1.35 -10.01
N ILE A 369 47.91 -1.82 -9.19
CA ILE A 369 47.14 -1.01 -8.25
C ILE A 369 47.42 -1.44 -6.79
N LEU A 370 47.60 -0.45 -5.92
CA LEU A 370 47.81 -0.65 -4.48
C LEU A 370 46.48 -0.60 -3.72
N VAL A 371 46.19 -1.65 -2.96
CA VAL A 371 45.02 -1.78 -2.10
C VAL A 371 45.30 -1.20 -0.72
N ARG A 372 44.29 -0.52 -0.16
CA ARG A 372 44.34 0.17 1.12
C ARG A 372 43.46 -0.50 2.17
N ASP A 373 43.75 -0.27 3.45
CA ASP A 373 42.91 -0.69 4.58
C ASP A 373 41.71 0.22 4.85
N MET A 374 41.69 1.40 4.22
CA MET A 374 40.58 2.35 4.18
C MET A 374 40.53 3.02 2.79
N PRO A 375 39.38 3.56 2.33
CA PRO A 375 39.24 4.17 1.00
C PRO A 375 39.90 5.55 0.97
N SER A 376 41.21 5.61 1.14
CA SER A 376 42.03 6.82 1.14
C SER A 376 43.46 6.49 0.71
N ILE A 377 44.09 7.38 -0.03
CA ILE A 377 45.51 7.26 -0.40
C ILE A 377 46.45 7.30 0.81
N ASN A 378 45.98 7.85 1.94
CA ASN A 378 46.69 7.86 3.22
C ASN A 378 46.54 6.55 4.01
N GLY A 379 45.66 5.64 3.57
CA GLY A 379 45.51 4.32 4.15
C GLY A 379 46.78 3.49 4.03
N ASN A 380 46.98 2.55 4.95
CA ASN A 380 48.13 1.66 4.89
C ASN A 380 48.00 0.77 3.66
N HIS A 381 49.13 0.53 2.99
CA HIS A 381 49.18 -0.44 1.90
C HIS A 381 49.03 -1.86 2.47
N VAL A 382 48.04 -2.60 1.98
CA VAL A 382 47.72 -3.93 2.53
C VAL A 382 47.65 -5.06 1.51
N ALA A 383 47.57 -4.76 0.21
CA ALA A 383 47.72 -5.73 -0.88
C ALA A 383 48.05 -5.00 -2.20
N THR A 384 48.55 -5.74 -3.19
CA THR A 384 48.84 -5.24 -4.54
C THR A 384 48.17 -6.15 -5.56
N TYR A 385 47.49 -5.57 -6.57
CA TYR A 385 46.98 -6.29 -7.74
C TYR A 385 47.73 -5.82 -8.97
N SER A 386 48.22 -6.76 -9.77
CA SER A 386 48.92 -6.51 -11.03
C SER A 386 47.95 -6.53 -12.20
N SER A 387 48.39 -5.95 -13.33
CA SER A 387 47.61 -5.99 -14.58
C SER A 387 47.13 -7.41 -14.90
N GLY A 388 45.82 -7.57 -15.09
CA GLY A 388 45.19 -8.85 -15.45
C GLY A 388 44.82 -9.78 -14.29
N GLU A 389 45.14 -9.43 -13.05
CA GLU A 389 44.55 -10.10 -11.87
C GLU A 389 43.13 -9.58 -11.63
N SER A 390 42.26 -10.31 -10.94
CA SER A 390 40.87 -9.87 -10.75
C SER A 390 40.42 -9.93 -9.30
N VAL A 391 39.50 -9.04 -8.95
CA VAL A 391 38.90 -8.95 -7.62
C VAL A 391 37.39 -8.78 -7.73
N THR A 392 36.64 -9.59 -6.98
CA THR A 392 35.20 -9.44 -6.85
C THR A 392 34.91 -8.43 -5.74
N TYR A 393 34.34 -7.28 -6.09
CA TYR A 393 33.90 -6.26 -5.14
C TYR A 393 32.39 -6.34 -4.93
N HIS A 394 31.92 -5.71 -3.86
CA HIS A 394 30.50 -5.67 -3.51
C HIS A 394 29.99 -4.26 -3.14
N THR A 395 30.89 -3.27 -3.03
CA THR A 395 30.53 -1.90 -2.63
C THR A 395 31.48 -0.89 -3.26
N VAL A 396 30.95 0.27 -3.65
CA VAL A 396 31.69 1.37 -4.29
C VAL A 396 31.65 2.61 -3.38
N HIS A 397 32.82 3.24 -3.19
CA HIS A 397 32.98 4.50 -2.46
C HIS A 397 33.52 5.56 -3.40
N ILE A 398 32.98 6.78 -3.35
CA ILE A 398 33.38 7.89 -4.21
C ILE A 398 33.69 9.09 -3.33
N GLY A 399 34.84 9.70 -3.52
CA GLY A 399 35.26 10.93 -2.84
C GLY A 399 36.77 11.03 -2.85
N ASN A 400 37.34 12.02 -2.16
CA ASN A 400 38.80 12.21 -1.97
C ASN A 400 39.69 12.09 -3.23
N GLY A 401 39.13 12.34 -4.41
CA GLY A 401 39.85 12.25 -5.69
C GLY A 401 39.68 10.93 -6.44
N TYR A 402 39.01 9.90 -5.89
CA TYR A 402 38.98 8.55 -6.45
C TYR A 402 37.62 7.85 -6.28
N VAL A 403 37.43 6.79 -7.09
CA VAL A 403 36.41 5.77 -6.88
C VAL A 403 37.09 4.50 -6.36
N TRP A 404 36.64 4.00 -5.21
CA TRP A 404 37.20 2.85 -4.51
C TRP A 404 36.22 1.68 -4.53
N LEU A 405 36.69 0.50 -4.91
CA LEU A 405 35.94 -0.75 -4.85
C LEU A 405 36.32 -1.48 -3.57
N GLN A 406 35.32 -1.82 -2.76
CA GLN A 406 35.49 -2.54 -1.50
C GLN A 406 35.23 -4.03 -1.70
N TYR A 407 36.12 -4.85 -1.15
CA TYR A 407 36.02 -6.30 -1.18
C TYR A 407 36.60 -6.93 0.09
N LEU A 408 36.25 -8.20 0.32
CA LEU A 408 36.78 -8.99 1.42
C LEU A 408 38.07 -9.72 0.99
N ARG A 409 39.18 -9.48 1.70
CA ARG A 409 40.46 -10.19 1.45
C ARG A 409 40.45 -11.59 2.05
N GLU A 410 41.37 -12.45 1.60
CA GLU A 410 41.49 -13.85 2.07
C GLU A 410 41.67 -13.99 3.59
N ASN A 411 42.21 -12.97 4.25
CA ASN A 411 42.39 -12.93 5.71
C ASN A 411 41.14 -12.46 6.48
N GLY A 412 40.00 -12.27 5.80
CA GLY A 412 38.74 -11.81 6.37
C GLY A 412 38.70 -10.30 6.66
N GLN A 413 39.73 -9.54 6.30
CA GLN A 413 39.76 -8.09 6.47
C GLN A 413 39.35 -7.38 5.19
N GLN A 414 38.77 -6.18 5.32
CA GLN A 414 38.38 -5.36 4.18
C GLN A 414 39.60 -4.86 3.39
N GLY A 415 39.44 -4.70 2.08
CA GLY A 415 40.40 -4.06 1.18
C GLY A 415 39.69 -3.08 0.25
N TYR A 416 40.35 -1.96 -0.05
CA TYR A 416 39.83 -0.90 -0.92
C TYR A 416 40.78 -0.67 -2.09
N ILE A 417 40.31 -0.93 -3.30
CA ILE A 417 41.09 -0.77 -4.53
C ILE A 417 40.58 0.44 -5.34
N PRO A 418 41.41 1.45 -5.65
CA PRO A 418 40.97 2.57 -6.47
C PRO A 418 40.88 2.13 -7.93
N CYS A 419 39.77 2.43 -8.60
CA CYS A 419 39.53 2.01 -9.98
C CYS A 419 39.52 3.16 -10.99
N ARG A 420 39.30 4.41 -10.56
CA ARG A 420 39.38 5.62 -11.40
C ARG A 420 39.47 6.88 -10.55
N GLU A 421 39.81 8.00 -11.17
CA GLU A 421 39.75 9.32 -10.55
C GLU A 421 38.31 9.87 -10.45
N TYR A 422 38.07 10.69 -9.46
CA TYR A 422 36.81 11.38 -9.22
C TYR A 422 37.06 12.84 -8.86
N ASN A 423 36.41 13.77 -9.57
CA ASN A 423 36.50 15.21 -9.32
C ASN A 423 35.11 15.85 -9.39
N ASN A 424 34.52 16.20 -8.23
CA ASN A 424 33.25 16.93 -8.10
C ASN A 424 32.17 16.51 -9.11
N GLY A 425 31.79 15.23 -9.11
CA GLY A 425 30.74 14.68 -9.97
C GLY A 425 31.21 14.22 -11.37
N THR A 426 32.48 14.40 -11.71
CA THR A 426 33.05 13.92 -12.99
C THR A 426 33.97 12.72 -12.74
N PHE A 427 33.84 11.68 -13.57
CA PHE A 427 34.62 10.45 -13.48
C PHE A 427 35.72 10.40 -14.54
N GLY A 428 36.94 10.05 -14.13
CA GLY A 428 38.06 9.78 -15.02
C GLY A 428 37.96 8.43 -15.73
N GLU A 429 38.97 8.11 -16.54
CA GLU A 429 39.08 6.80 -17.21
C GLU A 429 39.21 5.66 -16.18
N LEU A 430 38.58 4.53 -16.49
CA LEU A 430 38.67 3.32 -15.68
C LEU A 430 40.04 2.66 -15.87
N TRP A 431 40.72 2.35 -14.77
CA TRP A 431 42.03 1.68 -14.75
C TRP A 431 41.93 0.17 -14.83
N GLY A 432 41.12 -0.32 -15.78
CA GLY A 432 40.82 -1.74 -15.92
C GLY A 432 39.50 -1.98 -16.64
N THR A 433 38.97 -3.19 -16.46
CA THR A 433 37.62 -3.59 -16.85
C THR A 433 36.81 -3.98 -15.63
N ILE A 434 35.49 -3.79 -15.70
CA ILE A 434 34.53 -4.31 -14.73
C ILE A 434 33.60 -5.25 -15.48
N ASP A 435 33.57 -6.51 -15.07
CA ASP A 435 32.73 -7.56 -15.63
C ASP A 435 31.66 -7.98 -14.61
N ASP A 436 30.49 -8.38 -15.09
CA ASP A 436 29.37 -8.81 -14.25
C ASP A 436 29.51 -10.28 -13.81
N ILE A 437 29.01 -10.64 -12.62
CA ILE A 437 29.09 -12.04 -12.12
C ILE A 437 27.98 -12.86 -12.81
N SER A 438 28.25 -13.42 -13.99
CA SER A 438 27.27 -14.22 -14.72
C SER A 438 27.22 -15.68 -14.27
N SER A 439 26.01 -16.19 -14.02
CA SER A 439 25.70 -17.62 -14.11
C SER A 439 24.68 -17.88 -15.25
N ASP A 440 25.18 -18.42 -16.36
CA ASP A 440 24.58 -19.14 -17.51
C ASP A 440 23.26 -18.69 -18.22
N SER A 441 23.33 -18.78 -19.57
CA SER A 441 22.58 -18.19 -20.73
C SER A 441 21.20 -18.77 -21.14
N PRO A 442 20.46 -18.31 -22.22
CA PRO A 442 20.40 -17.02 -22.97
C PRO A 442 18.98 -16.51 -23.38
N THR A 443 18.75 -15.18 -23.45
CA THR A 443 18.26 -14.45 -24.66
C THR A 443 18.48 -12.95 -24.48
N GLN A 444 18.89 -12.32 -25.58
CA GLN A 444 19.53 -11.03 -25.70
C GLN A 444 18.52 -9.87 -25.69
N THR A 445 18.67 -8.90 -24.79
CA THR A 445 18.13 -7.55 -25.01
C THR A 445 19.16 -6.54 -24.52
N GLY A 446 19.49 -5.51 -25.31
CA GLY A 446 20.39 -4.42 -24.97
C GLY A 446 19.79 -3.45 -23.93
N ILE A 447 19.15 -4.03 -22.92
CA ILE A 447 18.57 -3.39 -21.75
C ILE A 447 19.68 -3.22 -20.73
N ILE A 448 20.00 -1.97 -20.46
CA ILE A 448 21.10 -1.52 -19.61
C ILE A 448 20.64 -1.15 -18.20
N ARG A 449 19.34 -0.92 -18.00
CA ARG A 449 18.69 -0.87 -16.68
C ARG A 449 17.28 -1.42 -16.77
N LYS A 450 16.83 -2.13 -15.75
CA LYS A 450 15.44 -2.55 -15.58
C LYS A 450 15.08 -2.40 -14.12
N TYR A 451 13.98 -1.73 -13.83
CA TYR A 451 13.54 -1.53 -12.46
C TYR A 451 12.02 -1.46 -12.40
N VAL A 452 11.47 -1.86 -11.27
CA VAL A 452 10.03 -1.84 -11.01
C VAL A 452 9.66 -0.39 -10.74
N GLU A 453 8.79 0.14 -11.58
CA GLU A 453 8.22 1.47 -11.47
C GLU A 453 6.84 1.33 -12.09
N SER A 454 5.80 1.71 -11.37
CA SER A 454 4.43 1.65 -11.85
C SER A 454 3.85 3.04 -11.94
N GLY A 455 3.20 3.34 -13.05
CA GLY A 455 2.58 4.64 -13.30
C GLY A 455 1.54 4.55 -14.39
N ILE A 456 0.77 5.62 -14.56
CA ILE A 456 -0.12 5.79 -15.69
C ILE A 456 0.62 6.64 -16.72
N PHE A 457 0.81 6.09 -17.91
CA PHE A 457 1.35 6.82 -19.05
C PHE A 457 0.24 7.19 -20.02
N THR A 458 0.23 8.45 -20.45
CA THR A 458 -0.72 9.00 -21.41
C THR A 458 0.06 9.64 -22.55
N PRO A 459 0.10 9.09 -23.77
CA PRO A 459 0.94 9.61 -24.83
C PRO A 459 0.32 10.85 -25.48
N ASP A 460 1.14 11.80 -25.89
CA ASP A 460 0.69 13.02 -26.57
C ASP A 460 0.39 12.81 -28.06
N ASP A 461 0.85 11.68 -28.64
CA ASP A 461 0.61 11.26 -30.02
C ASP A 461 0.48 9.73 -30.08
N THR A 462 0.20 9.18 -31.26
CA THR A 462 0.04 7.74 -31.47
C THR A 462 1.35 6.97 -31.23
N ILE A 463 1.34 5.99 -30.32
CA ILE A 463 2.50 5.15 -29.97
C ILE A 463 2.26 3.68 -30.30
N LEU A 464 3.27 3.04 -30.90
CA LEU A 464 3.24 1.61 -31.25
C LEU A 464 3.79 0.76 -30.09
N VAL A 465 3.03 -0.24 -29.68
CA VAL A 465 3.41 -1.23 -28.65
C VAL A 465 4.20 -2.37 -29.28
N ARG A 466 5.25 -2.80 -28.58
CA ARG A 466 6.13 -3.91 -28.98
C ARG A 466 5.98 -5.13 -28.07
N ASP A 467 6.28 -6.31 -28.59
CA ASP A 467 6.33 -7.58 -27.85
C ASP A 467 7.64 -7.78 -27.06
N ILE A 468 8.68 -7.01 -27.38
CA ILE A 468 9.94 -6.88 -26.65
C ILE A 468 10.34 -5.39 -26.58
N PRO A 469 11.13 -4.96 -25.58
CA PRO A 469 11.57 -3.56 -25.43
C PRO A 469 12.69 -3.21 -26.44
N SER A 470 12.35 -3.28 -27.72
CA SER A 470 13.21 -2.96 -28.86
C SER A 470 12.37 -2.45 -30.02
N THR A 471 12.90 -1.48 -30.77
CA THR A 471 12.26 -0.99 -32.02
C THR A 471 12.26 -2.05 -33.12
N THR A 472 13.04 -3.11 -32.98
CA THR A 472 13.01 -4.30 -33.84
C THR A 472 11.96 -5.33 -33.42
N GLY A 473 11.27 -5.14 -32.30
CA GLY A 473 10.17 -6.00 -31.84
C GLY A 473 8.94 -5.91 -32.75
N ASN A 474 8.11 -6.95 -32.74
CA ASN A 474 6.89 -6.96 -33.53
C ASN A 474 5.92 -5.90 -32.99
N HIS A 475 5.20 -5.23 -33.90
CA HIS A 475 4.11 -4.33 -33.52
C HIS A 475 2.89 -5.18 -33.12
N ILE A 476 2.38 -4.97 -31.92
CA ILE A 476 1.31 -5.81 -31.34
C ILE A 476 0.08 -5.05 -30.85
N ALA A 477 0.16 -3.73 -30.70
CA ALA A 477 -0.95 -2.84 -30.34
C ALA A 477 -0.58 -1.36 -30.62
N THR A 478 -1.57 -0.46 -30.56
CA THR A 478 -1.38 0.98 -30.76
C THR A 478 -2.14 1.74 -29.67
N TYR A 479 -1.50 2.74 -29.06
CA TYR A 479 -2.15 3.73 -28.18
C TYR A 479 -2.28 5.06 -28.92
N LEU A 480 -3.47 5.65 -28.92
CA LEU A 480 -3.74 6.97 -29.50
C LEU A 480 -3.41 8.09 -28.50
N SER A 481 -3.27 9.32 -29.03
CA SER A 481 -3.07 10.52 -28.21
C SER A 481 -4.16 10.65 -27.14
N GLY A 482 -3.76 10.81 -25.87
CA GLY A 482 -4.67 10.95 -24.73
C GLY A 482 -5.15 9.64 -24.09
N GLU A 483 -4.82 8.47 -24.64
CA GLU A 483 -5.15 7.18 -24.02
C GLU A 483 -4.21 6.85 -22.86
N SER A 484 -4.65 6.10 -21.85
CA SER A 484 -3.84 5.85 -20.65
C SER A 484 -3.54 4.38 -20.42
N VAL A 485 -2.33 4.07 -19.97
CA VAL A 485 -1.86 2.70 -19.67
C VAL A 485 -1.17 2.64 -18.31
N LEU A 486 -1.59 1.69 -17.48
CA LEU A 486 -0.90 1.36 -16.23
C LEU A 486 0.28 0.43 -16.52
N TYR A 487 1.49 0.95 -16.47
CA TYR A 487 2.71 0.14 -16.54
C TYR A 487 3.16 -0.27 -15.13
N HIS A 488 3.98 -1.30 -15.05
CA HIS A 488 4.48 -1.83 -13.77
C HIS A 488 6.01 -1.99 -13.75
N THR A 489 6.69 -1.78 -14.88
CA THR A 489 8.14 -1.93 -14.96
C THR A 489 8.70 -0.99 -16.03
N VAL A 490 9.84 -0.38 -15.73
CA VAL A 490 10.58 0.47 -16.68
C VAL A 490 11.86 -0.25 -17.09
N GLN A 491 12.13 -0.26 -18.39
CA GLN A 491 13.35 -0.81 -18.96
C GLN A 491 14.06 0.25 -19.80
N ILE A 492 15.33 0.49 -19.53
CA ILE A 492 16.17 1.43 -20.26
C ILE A 492 17.13 0.62 -21.12
N GLY A 493 17.12 0.87 -22.42
CA GLY A 493 18.05 0.25 -23.36
C GLY A 493 17.53 0.24 -24.78
N ASN A 494 18.36 -0.24 -25.70
CA ASN A 494 18.10 -0.18 -27.14
C ASN A 494 17.74 1.24 -27.65
N GLY A 495 18.28 2.29 -27.01
CA GLY A 495 18.04 3.69 -27.39
C GLY A 495 16.80 4.36 -26.80
N TYR A 496 16.03 3.68 -25.94
CA TYR A 496 14.77 4.19 -25.39
C TYR A 496 14.56 3.82 -23.91
N VAL A 497 13.61 4.51 -23.29
CA VAL A 497 12.96 4.09 -22.04
C VAL A 497 11.63 3.43 -22.41
N TRP A 498 11.46 2.19 -21.97
CA TRP A 498 10.33 1.32 -22.26
C TRP A 498 9.47 1.10 -21.01
N LEU A 499 8.18 1.34 -21.14
CA LEU A 499 7.17 1.05 -20.12
C LEU A 499 6.56 -0.32 -20.41
N GLN A 500 6.72 -1.25 -19.48
CA GLN A 500 6.21 -2.61 -19.56
C GLN A 500 4.88 -2.72 -18.80
N TYR A 501 3.88 -3.32 -19.46
CA TYR A 501 2.55 -3.53 -18.89
C TYR A 501 1.97 -4.90 -19.26
N LEU A 502 0.99 -5.35 -18.47
CA LEU A 502 0.24 -6.58 -18.72
C LEU A 502 -1.00 -6.30 -19.57
N ARG A 503 -1.09 -6.94 -20.73
CA ARG A 503 -2.25 -6.85 -21.63
C ARG A 503 -3.42 -7.68 -21.11
N GLY A 504 -4.63 -7.40 -21.59
CA GLY A 504 -5.87 -8.08 -21.18
C GLY A 504 -5.88 -9.60 -21.39
N ASN A 505 -5.03 -10.13 -22.27
CA ASN A 505 -4.84 -11.56 -22.55
C ASN A 505 -3.72 -12.21 -21.70
N GLY A 506 -3.15 -11.49 -20.72
CA GLY A 506 -2.08 -11.99 -19.84
C GLY A 506 -0.66 -11.93 -20.44
N GLN A 507 -0.48 -11.41 -21.65
CA GLN A 507 0.84 -11.22 -22.27
C GLN A 507 1.43 -9.84 -21.97
N GLN A 508 2.76 -9.71 -22.10
CA GLN A 508 3.48 -8.45 -21.84
C GLN A 508 3.48 -7.55 -23.08
N GLY A 509 3.34 -6.24 -22.87
CA GLY A 509 3.52 -5.21 -23.89
C GLY A 509 4.53 -4.15 -23.47
N TYR A 510 5.24 -3.57 -24.43
CA TYR A 510 6.30 -2.58 -24.20
C TYR A 510 6.05 -1.30 -25.01
N ILE A 511 6.00 -0.16 -24.32
CA ILE A 511 5.70 1.15 -24.89
C ILE A 511 6.95 2.05 -24.76
N PRO A 512 7.51 2.57 -25.86
CA PRO A 512 8.58 3.55 -25.76
C PRO A 512 8.01 4.90 -25.31
N CYS A 513 8.54 5.47 -24.22
CA CYS A 513 8.06 6.77 -23.71
C CYS A 513 9.02 7.93 -23.93
N ARG A 514 10.32 7.67 -24.14
CA ARG A 514 11.34 8.67 -24.51
C ARG A 514 12.61 8.01 -25.05
N GLU A 515 13.44 8.79 -25.73
CA GLU A 515 14.78 8.40 -26.16
C GLU A 515 15.77 8.34 -24.98
N TYR A 516 16.79 7.48 -25.11
CA TYR A 516 17.87 7.32 -24.16
C TYR A 516 19.20 7.06 -24.89
N ASP A 517 20.09 8.06 -24.86
CA ASP A 517 21.44 8.02 -25.47
C ASP A 517 22.57 8.07 -24.41
N GLY A 518 22.21 7.85 -23.14
CA GLY A 518 23.03 8.15 -21.98
C GLY A 518 22.46 9.27 -21.12
N ASN A 519 21.57 10.10 -21.69
CA ASN A 519 20.69 11.02 -20.96
C ASN A 519 19.21 10.72 -21.28
N PHE A 520 18.30 11.22 -20.45
CA PHE A 520 16.86 11.10 -20.71
C PHE A 520 16.38 12.17 -21.68
N GLY A 521 15.87 11.73 -22.84
CA GLY A 521 15.21 12.61 -23.81
C GLY A 521 13.84 13.12 -23.35
N VAL A 522 13.18 13.90 -24.21
CA VAL A 522 11.84 14.45 -23.94
C VAL A 522 10.82 13.31 -23.85
N LEU A 523 9.95 13.38 -22.84
CA LEU A 523 8.83 12.45 -22.65
C LEU A 523 7.77 12.68 -23.74
N TRP A 524 7.29 11.60 -24.36
CA TRP A 524 6.27 11.62 -25.41
C TRP A 524 4.85 11.43 -24.84
N GLY A 525 4.50 12.25 -23.86
CA GLY A 525 3.28 12.10 -23.09
C GLY A 525 3.41 12.63 -21.67
N THR A 526 2.45 12.29 -20.83
CA THR A 526 2.49 12.51 -19.38
C THR A 526 2.61 11.18 -18.65
N ILE A 527 3.43 11.14 -17.61
CA ILE A 527 3.43 10.06 -16.61
C ILE A 527 2.86 10.65 -15.33
N SER A 528 1.85 9.99 -14.77
CA SER A 528 1.32 10.28 -13.44
C SER A 528 1.46 9.05 -12.55
N ASP A 529 1.52 9.26 -11.24
CA ASP A 529 1.63 8.15 -10.28
C ASP A 529 0.51 7.14 -10.45
N ALA A 530 0.86 5.86 -10.31
CA ALA A 530 -0.15 4.84 -10.16
C ALA A 530 -0.95 5.15 -8.89
N PRO A 531 -2.28 5.11 -8.92
CA PRO A 531 -3.04 5.73 -7.85
C PRO A 531 -2.95 4.95 -6.53
N SER A 532 -2.65 5.67 -5.44
CA SER A 532 -2.85 5.20 -4.07
C SER A 532 -4.36 5.24 -3.75
N GLY A 533 -5.05 4.10 -3.97
CA GLY A 533 -6.51 3.95 -3.85
C GLY A 533 -7.26 4.33 -5.13
N LYS A 534 -8.16 3.43 -5.60
CA LYS A 534 -8.89 3.53 -6.89
C LYS A 534 -9.29 4.98 -7.26
N PRO A 535 -8.76 5.55 -8.35
CA PRO A 535 -9.56 6.40 -9.20
C PRO A 535 -10.42 5.41 -9.97
N VAL A 536 -11.70 5.35 -9.63
CA VAL A 536 -12.67 4.87 -10.61
C VAL A 536 -12.82 6.00 -11.64
N HIS A 537 -11.80 6.17 -12.48
CA HIS A 537 -12.08 6.52 -13.85
C HIS A 537 -12.13 5.19 -14.58
N THR A 538 -13.34 4.70 -14.80
CA THR A 538 -13.52 3.52 -15.63
C THR A 538 -13.09 3.77 -17.07
N GLY A 539 -12.68 5.00 -17.44
CA GLY A 539 -12.40 5.40 -18.82
C GLY A 539 -13.51 4.96 -19.78
N ILE A 540 -14.72 4.68 -19.25
CA ILE A 540 -15.85 4.22 -20.02
C ILE A 540 -16.30 5.44 -20.77
N ILE A 541 -16.01 5.42 -22.05
CA ILE A 541 -16.47 6.43 -22.98
C ILE A 541 -17.93 6.10 -23.33
N LYS A 542 -18.30 4.80 -23.37
CA LYS A 542 -19.65 4.34 -23.74
C LYS A 542 -20.11 3.06 -23.03
N GLN A 543 -21.39 2.99 -22.68
CA GLN A 543 -22.05 1.81 -22.13
C GLN A 543 -23.29 1.45 -22.97
N TYR A 544 -23.44 0.17 -23.29
CA TYR A 544 -24.55 -0.36 -24.08
C TYR A 544 -25.21 -1.54 -23.37
N ALA A 545 -26.55 -1.54 -23.31
CA ALA A 545 -27.29 -2.73 -22.95
C ALA A 545 -27.25 -3.72 -24.12
N GLU A 546 -26.47 -4.79 -23.98
CA GLU A 546 -26.33 -5.85 -24.96
C GLU A 546 -26.06 -7.17 -24.22
N SER A 547 -26.81 -8.21 -24.56
CA SER A 547 -26.70 -9.52 -23.91
C SER A 547 -26.34 -10.60 -24.90
N GLY A 548 -25.41 -11.47 -24.53
CA GLY A 548 -24.97 -12.60 -25.35
C GLY A 548 -24.22 -13.63 -24.51
N VAL A 549 -23.80 -14.72 -25.14
CA VAL A 549 -22.92 -15.73 -24.54
C VAL A 549 -21.53 -15.54 -25.12
N PHE A 550 -20.54 -15.33 -24.26
CA PHE A 550 -19.14 -15.21 -24.65
C PHE A 550 -18.37 -16.45 -24.22
N THR A 551 -17.56 -16.99 -25.13
CA THR A 551 -16.67 -18.13 -24.89
C THR A 551 -15.25 -17.71 -25.28
N PRO A 552 -14.31 -17.54 -24.34
CA PRO A 552 -12.97 -17.09 -24.63
C PRO A 552 -12.17 -18.21 -25.29
N ASN A 553 -11.26 -17.83 -26.18
CA ASN A 553 -10.33 -18.77 -26.84
C ASN A 553 -9.03 -18.99 -26.04
N ASP A 554 -8.76 -18.16 -25.03
CA ASP A 554 -7.63 -18.28 -24.09
C ASP A 554 -8.08 -17.89 -22.66
N THR A 555 -7.15 -17.87 -21.70
CA THR A 555 -7.42 -17.46 -20.32
C THR A 555 -7.69 -15.96 -20.25
N ILE A 556 -8.84 -15.57 -19.69
CA ILE A 556 -9.21 -14.16 -19.48
C ILE A 556 -9.52 -13.89 -18.01
N PHE A 557 -8.96 -12.81 -17.50
CA PHE A 557 -9.20 -12.35 -16.13
C PHE A 557 -10.47 -11.50 -16.03
N VAL A 558 -11.32 -11.86 -15.07
CA VAL A 558 -12.51 -11.10 -14.67
C VAL A 558 -12.09 -9.99 -13.72
N ARG A 559 -12.57 -8.79 -14.01
CA ARG A 559 -12.34 -7.58 -13.23
C ARG A 559 -13.59 -7.17 -12.46
N ASP A 560 -13.41 -6.49 -11.33
CA ASP A 560 -14.51 -5.92 -10.54
C ASP A 560 -15.04 -4.58 -11.09
N ILE A 561 -14.28 -3.96 -11.99
CA ILE A 561 -14.64 -2.79 -12.79
C ILE A 561 -14.17 -3.01 -14.25
N PRO A 562 -14.78 -2.35 -15.26
CA PRO A 562 -14.38 -2.47 -16.67
C PRO A 562 -13.10 -1.66 -16.96
N SER A 563 -12.01 -2.08 -16.31
CA SER A 563 -10.69 -1.47 -16.42
C SER A 563 -9.63 -2.54 -16.17
N THR A 564 -8.49 -2.44 -16.85
CA THR A 564 -7.33 -3.30 -16.61
C THR A 564 -6.72 -3.05 -15.23
N SER A 565 -6.94 -1.87 -14.65
CA SER A 565 -6.62 -1.53 -13.26
C SER A 565 -7.66 -2.07 -12.25
N GLY A 566 -8.70 -2.76 -12.71
CA GLY A 566 -9.69 -3.42 -11.84
C GLY A 566 -9.10 -4.63 -11.11
N ASN A 567 -9.63 -4.91 -9.92
CA ASN A 567 -9.19 -6.07 -9.14
C ASN A 567 -9.55 -7.35 -9.88
N HIS A 568 -8.63 -8.31 -9.90
CA HIS A 568 -8.89 -9.64 -10.41
C HIS A 568 -9.81 -10.37 -9.42
N ILE A 569 -10.98 -10.81 -9.88
CA ILE A 569 -12.00 -11.43 -9.01
C ILE A 569 -12.44 -12.83 -9.43
N ALA A 570 -12.04 -13.27 -10.63
CA ALA A 570 -12.22 -14.61 -11.16
C ALA A 570 -11.43 -14.76 -12.47
N THR A 571 -11.20 -16.00 -12.90
CA THR A 571 -10.60 -16.31 -14.20
C THR A 571 -11.56 -17.17 -15.01
N TYR A 572 -11.67 -16.92 -16.31
CA TYR A 572 -12.26 -17.86 -17.27
C TYR A 572 -11.14 -18.45 -18.10
N VAL A 573 -11.13 -19.77 -18.25
CA VAL A 573 -10.16 -20.45 -19.12
C VAL A 573 -10.76 -20.73 -20.50
N SER A 574 -9.90 -21.03 -21.47
CA SER A 574 -10.31 -21.34 -22.85
C SER A 574 -11.46 -22.37 -22.88
N GLY A 575 -12.55 -22.02 -23.58
CA GLY A 575 -13.71 -22.88 -23.77
C GLY A 575 -14.83 -22.77 -22.71
N GLU A 576 -14.65 -22.01 -21.62
CA GLU A 576 -15.72 -21.76 -20.65
C GLU A 576 -16.66 -20.64 -21.13
N SER A 577 -17.98 -20.81 -21.02
CA SER A 577 -18.92 -19.78 -21.50
C SER A 577 -19.53 -18.95 -20.36
N LEU A 578 -19.76 -17.65 -20.60
CA LEU A 578 -20.52 -16.77 -19.71
C LEU A 578 -21.63 -16.03 -20.46
N THR A 579 -22.71 -15.69 -19.77
CA THR A 579 -23.77 -14.83 -20.33
C THR A 579 -23.60 -13.40 -19.83
N TYR A 580 -23.32 -12.45 -20.73
CA TYR A 580 -23.22 -11.03 -20.41
C TYR A 580 -24.55 -10.31 -20.70
N HIS A 581 -24.73 -9.11 -20.15
CA HIS A 581 -25.94 -8.30 -20.33
C HIS A 581 -25.65 -6.82 -20.61
N THR A 582 -24.38 -6.40 -20.53
CA THR A 582 -23.99 -5.02 -20.80
C THR A 582 -22.58 -5.00 -21.37
N ILE A 583 -22.34 -4.14 -22.34
CA ILE A 583 -21.02 -3.87 -22.90
C ILE A 583 -20.55 -2.49 -22.45
N HIS A 584 -19.30 -2.40 -22.02
CA HIS A 584 -18.64 -1.13 -21.72
C HIS A 584 -17.45 -0.96 -22.67
N MET A 585 -17.31 0.22 -23.26
CA MET A 585 -16.17 0.55 -24.11
C MET A 585 -15.36 1.63 -23.42
N GLY A 586 -14.09 1.32 -23.15
CA GLY A 586 -13.23 2.19 -22.36
C GLY A 586 -11.88 1.55 -22.03
N ASN A 587 -10.89 2.40 -21.76
CA ASN A 587 -9.50 1.99 -21.50
C ASN A 587 -8.89 1.10 -22.60
N GLY A 588 -9.20 1.37 -23.87
CA GLY A 588 -8.69 0.59 -25.01
C GLY A 588 -9.33 -0.79 -25.20
N TYR A 589 -10.39 -1.14 -24.45
CA TYR A 589 -11.04 -2.45 -24.53
C TYR A 589 -12.57 -2.38 -24.61
N VAL A 590 -13.15 -3.44 -25.18
CA VAL A 590 -14.57 -3.76 -25.07
C VAL A 590 -14.76 -4.75 -23.93
N TRP A 591 -15.49 -4.35 -22.90
CA TRP A 591 -15.74 -5.11 -21.69
C TRP A 591 -17.14 -5.68 -21.68
N LEU A 592 -17.27 -6.97 -21.41
CA LEU A 592 -18.54 -7.67 -21.21
C LEU A 592 -18.84 -7.75 -19.72
N GLN A 593 -19.95 -7.13 -19.30
CA GLN A 593 -20.44 -7.19 -17.93
C GLN A 593 -21.45 -8.34 -17.76
N TYR A 594 -21.27 -9.13 -16.71
CA TYR A 594 -22.19 -10.21 -16.34
C TYR A 594 -22.41 -10.28 -14.83
N SER A 595 -23.51 -10.92 -14.44
CA SER A 595 -23.86 -11.15 -13.04
C SER A 595 -23.27 -12.47 -12.53
N ARG A 596 -22.55 -12.42 -11.40
CA ARG A 596 -21.95 -13.58 -10.73
C ARG A 596 -22.94 -14.24 -9.76
N GLY A 597 -22.71 -15.50 -9.42
CA GLY A 597 -23.58 -16.28 -8.52
C GLY A 597 -23.69 -15.74 -7.09
N ASN A 598 -22.80 -14.84 -6.67
CA ASN A 598 -22.81 -14.15 -5.39
C ASN A 598 -23.51 -12.78 -5.43
N GLY A 599 -24.16 -12.43 -6.55
CA GLY A 599 -24.87 -11.16 -6.74
C GLY A 599 -23.98 -9.98 -7.15
N GLN A 600 -22.65 -10.16 -7.21
CA GLN A 600 -21.71 -9.12 -7.67
C GLN A 600 -21.61 -9.10 -9.20
N GLN A 601 -21.15 -7.99 -9.76
CA GLN A 601 -20.90 -7.82 -11.19
C GLN A 601 -19.45 -8.21 -11.53
N GLY A 602 -19.24 -8.82 -12.70
CA GLY A 602 -17.91 -9.10 -13.25
C GLY A 602 -17.79 -8.53 -14.66
N TYR A 603 -16.57 -8.09 -15.01
CA TYR A 603 -16.25 -7.47 -16.29
C TYR A 603 -15.11 -8.23 -16.97
N ILE A 604 -15.29 -8.65 -18.22
CA ILE A 604 -14.28 -9.38 -19.01
C ILE A 604 -13.94 -8.60 -20.28
N PRO A 605 -12.65 -8.33 -20.59
CA PRO A 605 -12.29 -7.74 -21.86
C PRO A 605 -12.43 -8.79 -22.98
N CYS A 606 -13.17 -8.47 -24.05
CA CYS A 606 -13.37 -9.40 -25.17
C CYS A 606 -12.61 -9.01 -26.44
N ARG A 607 -12.20 -7.74 -26.60
CA ARG A 607 -11.34 -7.26 -27.68
C ARG A 607 -10.78 -5.87 -27.37
N GLU A 608 -9.78 -5.47 -28.14
CA GLU A 608 -9.23 -4.10 -28.15
C GLU A 608 -10.11 -3.14 -28.99
N VAL A 609 -10.13 -1.87 -28.60
CA VAL A 609 -10.75 -0.78 -29.37
C VAL A 609 -9.65 -0.14 -30.24
N ASN A 610 -9.80 -0.20 -31.56
CA ASN A 610 -8.94 0.49 -32.54
C ASN A 610 -9.84 1.10 -33.65
N GLU A 611 -9.25 1.80 -34.62
CA GLU A 611 -9.99 2.47 -35.73
C GLU A 611 -10.88 1.50 -36.56
N GLU A 612 -10.62 0.19 -36.53
CA GLU A 612 -11.40 -0.86 -37.22
C GLU A 612 -12.10 -1.88 -36.27
N LEU A 613 -12.04 -1.66 -34.95
CA LEU A 613 -12.26 -2.62 -33.86
C LEU A 613 -11.31 -3.86 -33.91
N GLY A 614 -10.58 -4.12 -32.83
CA GLY A 614 -9.58 -5.20 -32.75
C GLY A 614 -10.16 -6.62 -32.78
N GLU A 615 -9.26 -7.61 -32.89
CA GLU A 615 -9.61 -9.04 -32.95
C GLU A 615 -10.36 -9.50 -31.70
N LEU A 616 -11.41 -10.31 -31.89
CA LEU A 616 -12.21 -10.88 -30.80
C LEU A 616 -11.47 -12.05 -30.13
N TRP A 617 -11.30 -11.97 -28.82
CA TRP A 617 -10.62 -12.98 -27.99
C TRP A 617 -11.55 -14.11 -27.56
N GLY A 618 -12.29 -14.67 -28.52
CA GLY A 618 -13.29 -15.70 -28.26
C GLY A 618 -14.39 -15.70 -29.31
N THR A 619 -15.51 -16.34 -28.97
CA THR A 619 -16.74 -16.31 -29.77
C THR A 619 -17.86 -15.69 -28.96
N ILE A 620 -18.69 -14.88 -29.63
CA ILE A 620 -19.96 -14.40 -29.09
C ILE A 620 -21.07 -15.12 -29.84
N SER A 621 -21.96 -15.76 -29.10
CA SER A 621 -23.17 -16.39 -29.61
C SER A 621 -24.39 -15.81 -28.90
N ASP A 622 -25.43 -15.42 -29.64
CA ASP A 622 -26.58 -14.74 -29.07
C ASP A 622 -27.40 -15.67 -28.15
N ARG A 623 -27.87 -15.12 -27.02
CA ARG A 623 -29.11 -15.61 -26.38
C ARG A 623 -30.26 -15.09 -27.23
N GLU A 624 -31.23 -15.96 -27.57
CA GLU A 624 -32.35 -15.64 -28.46
C GLU A 624 -32.87 -14.20 -28.36
N ALA A 625 -32.86 -13.52 -29.50
CA ALA A 625 -33.23 -12.12 -29.69
C ALA A 625 -34.58 -11.75 -29.05
N GLY A 626 -34.60 -10.60 -28.36
CA GLY A 626 -35.84 -9.84 -28.29
C GLY A 626 -36.18 -9.37 -29.69
N ASN A 627 -37.26 -9.89 -30.28
CA ASN A 627 -37.78 -9.45 -31.58
C ASN A 627 -37.89 -7.92 -31.64
N SER A 628 -37.18 -7.27 -32.57
CA SER A 628 -37.54 -5.91 -32.98
C SER A 628 -38.91 -5.97 -33.68
N GLU A 629 -39.82 -5.06 -33.34
CA GLU A 629 -41.13 -4.96 -34.00
C GLU A 629 -41.05 -4.43 -35.44
N ILE A 630 -39.86 -3.98 -35.89
CA ILE A 630 -39.63 -3.39 -37.21
C ILE A 630 -39.14 -4.47 -38.20
N PRO A 631 -39.91 -4.77 -39.27
CA PRO A 631 -39.54 -5.82 -40.22
C PRO A 631 -38.16 -5.62 -40.87
N GLY A 632 -37.33 -6.66 -40.81
CA GLY A 632 -36.00 -6.71 -41.45
C GLY A 632 -34.88 -6.01 -40.67
N ILE A 633 -35.19 -5.44 -39.49
CA ILE A 633 -34.18 -5.10 -38.49
C ILE A 633 -33.83 -6.36 -37.70
N ILE A 634 -32.55 -6.71 -37.74
CA ILE A 634 -32.02 -7.91 -37.08
C ILE A 634 -31.39 -7.59 -35.73
N ARG A 635 -31.04 -6.32 -35.48
CA ARG A 635 -30.48 -5.86 -34.20
C ARG A 635 -30.83 -4.38 -33.98
N GLN A 636 -31.16 -4.02 -32.75
CA GLN A 636 -31.50 -2.66 -32.35
C GLN A 636 -30.93 -2.40 -30.95
N TYR A 637 -30.29 -1.25 -30.75
CA TYR A 637 -29.77 -0.84 -29.44
C TYR A 637 -29.73 0.68 -29.30
N THR A 638 -29.72 1.15 -28.06
CA THR A 638 -29.69 2.60 -27.77
C THR A 638 -28.24 3.09 -27.85
N GLU A 639 -28.02 4.17 -28.59
CA GLU A 639 -26.71 4.82 -28.74
C GLU A 639 -26.96 6.30 -29.04
N TYR A 640 -26.32 7.18 -28.28
CA TYR A 640 -26.40 8.64 -28.46
C TYR A 640 -25.13 9.16 -29.12
N GLY A 641 -25.27 10.09 -30.06
CA GLY A 641 -24.13 10.74 -30.69
C GLY A 641 -24.52 11.81 -31.69
N VAL A 642 -23.54 12.57 -32.14
CA VAL A 642 -23.64 13.57 -33.18
C VAL A 642 -23.10 13.00 -34.49
N PHE A 643 -23.98 12.73 -35.43
CA PHE A 643 -23.57 12.29 -36.76
C PHE A 643 -23.49 13.48 -37.72
N THR A 644 -22.35 13.59 -38.40
CA THR A 644 -22.09 14.60 -39.44
C THR A 644 -21.70 13.88 -40.73
N PRO A 645 -22.59 13.81 -41.74
CA PRO A 645 -22.33 13.05 -42.95
C PRO A 645 -21.29 13.75 -43.83
N ASN A 646 -20.48 12.96 -44.53
CA ASN A 646 -19.49 13.48 -45.47
C ASN A 646 -20.10 13.76 -46.87
N ASP A 647 -21.31 13.27 -47.14
CA ASP A 647 -22.09 13.54 -48.34
C ASP A 647 -23.57 13.74 -47.99
N THR A 648 -24.42 14.01 -48.98
CA THR A 648 -25.85 14.21 -48.81
C THR A 648 -26.55 12.90 -48.47
N ILE A 649 -27.23 12.82 -47.31
CA ILE A 649 -27.94 11.64 -46.84
C ILE A 649 -29.45 11.85 -46.82
N LEU A 650 -30.17 10.86 -47.36
CA LEU A 650 -31.64 10.85 -47.38
C LEU A 650 -32.19 10.29 -46.08
N VAL A 651 -33.00 11.09 -45.38
CA VAL A 651 -33.72 10.70 -44.18
C VAL A 651 -34.97 9.90 -44.56
N ARG A 652 -35.18 8.81 -43.84
CA ARG A 652 -36.32 7.91 -43.97
C ARG A 652 -37.25 7.99 -42.77
N ASP A 653 -38.52 7.67 -42.99
CA ASP A 653 -39.53 7.52 -41.95
C ASP A 653 -39.45 6.16 -41.23
N ILE A 654 -38.81 5.16 -41.85
CA ILE A 654 -38.49 3.84 -41.29
C ILE A 654 -37.04 3.45 -41.63
N PRO A 655 -36.36 2.59 -40.85
CA PRO A 655 -34.98 2.15 -41.11
C PRO A 655 -34.93 1.09 -42.22
N ASN A 656 -35.30 1.52 -43.43
CA ASN A 656 -35.31 0.73 -44.64
C ASN A 656 -35.10 1.65 -45.85
N ALA A 657 -34.27 1.25 -46.82
CA ALA A 657 -33.98 2.05 -48.01
C ALA A 657 -35.23 2.32 -48.88
N SER A 658 -36.26 1.48 -48.75
CA SER A 658 -37.56 1.64 -49.40
C SER A 658 -38.51 2.56 -48.63
N GLY A 659 -38.13 3.05 -47.44
CA GLY A 659 -38.90 4.01 -46.65
C GLY A 659 -39.08 5.35 -47.38
N ASN A 660 -40.12 6.10 -47.00
CA ASN A 660 -40.39 7.38 -47.64
C ASN A 660 -39.25 8.35 -47.33
N HIS A 661 -38.78 9.06 -48.34
CA HIS A 661 -37.87 10.18 -48.15
C HIS A 661 -38.65 11.34 -47.54
N VAL A 662 -38.23 11.77 -46.34
CA VAL A 662 -38.95 12.78 -45.55
C VAL A 662 -38.13 14.03 -45.25
N ALA A 663 -36.81 13.96 -45.35
CA ALA A 663 -35.88 15.08 -45.23
C ALA A 663 -34.51 14.72 -45.81
N THR A 664 -33.66 15.70 -46.03
CA THR A 664 -32.28 15.50 -46.49
C THR A 664 -31.34 16.20 -45.51
N TYR A 665 -30.25 15.52 -45.13
CA TYR A 665 -29.10 16.14 -44.47
C TYR A 665 -28.00 16.34 -45.50
N LEU A 666 -27.45 17.56 -45.58
CA LEU A 666 -26.36 17.89 -46.47
C LEU A 666 -25.01 17.53 -45.83
N SER A 667 -23.99 17.36 -46.68
CA SER A 667 -22.61 17.16 -46.22
C SER A 667 -22.21 18.25 -45.22
N GLY A 668 -21.68 17.82 -44.06
CA GLY A 668 -21.25 18.72 -42.98
C GLY A 668 -22.35 19.17 -42.00
N GLU A 669 -23.62 18.81 -42.22
CA GLU A 669 -24.70 19.10 -41.24
C GLU A 669 -24.74 18.05 -40.13
N SER A 670 -24.85 18.48 -38.87
CA SER A 670 -24.83 17.56 -37.73
C SER A 670 -26.23 17.24 -37.21
N LEU A 671 -26.48 16.00 -36.80
CA LEU A 671 -27.70 15.60 -36.08
C LEU A 671 -27.40 14.76 -34.85
N ILE A 672 -28.25 14.88 -33.84
CA ILE A 672 -28.16 14.10 -32.61
C ILE A 672 -29.08 12.88 -32.75
N TYR A 673 -28.52 11.68 -32.73
CA TYR A 673 -29.28 10.42 -32.72
C TYR A 673 -29.29 9.79 -31.32
N HIS A 674 -30.19 8.83 -31.10
CA HIS A 674 -30.35 8.16 -29.80
C HIS A 674 -30.55 6.64 -29.91
N THR A 675 -30.71 6.07 -31.10
CA THR A 675 -30.88 4.61 -31.26
C THR A 675 -30.29 4.14 -32.59
N VAL A 676 -29.63 2.98 -32.59
CA VAL A 676 -29.06 2.35 -33.78
C VAL A 676 -29.86 1.11 -34.14
N HIS A 677 -30.18 0.97 -35.43
CA HIS A 677 -30.84 -0.21 -35.98
C HIS A 677 -29.94 -0.84 -37.05
N ILE A 678 -29.71 -2.14 -36.97
CA ILE A 678 -28.92 -2.92 -37.91
C ILE A 678 -29.86 -3.88 -38.62
N GLY A 679 -29.89 -3.80 -39.94
CA GLY A 679 -30.74 -4.61 -40.77
C GLY A 679 -31.15 -3.88 -42.04
N ASN A 680 -31.91 -4.55 -42.91
CA ASN A 680 -32.29 -4.02 -44.22
C ASN A 680 -31.11 -3.51 -45.07
N GLY A 681 -29.92 -4.11 -44.91
CA GLY A 681 -28.70 -3.79 -45.68
C GLY A 681 -27.85 -2.63 -45.15
N TYR A 682 -28.23 -1.99 -44.03
CA TYR A 682 -27.53 -0.83 -43.48
C TYR A 682 -27.50 -0.80 -41.96
N VAL A 683 -26.66 0.10 -41.43
CA VAL A 683 -26.76 0.61 -40.06
C VAL A 683 -27.49 1.95 -40.11
N TRP A 684 -28.57 2.06 -39.34
CA TRP A 684 -29.47 3.20 -39.31
C TRP A 684 -29.40 3.92 -37.97
N LEU A 685 -29.31 5.25 -37.97
CA LEU A 685 -29.37 6.09 -36.79
C LEU A 685 -30.77 6.70 -36.67
N GLU A 686 -31.45 6.47 -35.55
CA GLU A 686 -32.75 7.01 -35.19
C GLU A 686 -32.59 8.31 -34.40
N TYR A 687 -33.28 9.36 -34.84
CA TYR A 687 -33.37 10.65 -34.15
C TYR A 687 -34.80 11.20 -34.18
N LEU A 688 -35.05 12.24 -33.36
CA LEU A 688 -36.31 12.97 -33.37
C LEU A 688 -36.20 14.18 -34.31
N GLY A 689 -37.03 14.23 -35.36
CA GLY A 689 -37.16 15.41 -36.21
C GLY A 689 -37.87 16.56 -35.49
N GLU A 690 -37.87 17.76 -36.08
CA GLU A 690 -38.47 18.98 -35.49
C GLU A 690 -39.95 18.83 -35.09
N SER A 691 -40.69 17.94 -35.75
CA SER A 691 -42.08 17.62 -35.43
C SER A 691 -42.26 16.61 -34.29
N GLY A 692 -41.16 16.17 -33.65
CA GLY A 692 -41.13 15.13 -32.63
C GLY A 692 -41.31 13.71 -33.17
N GLN A 693 -41.35 13.54 -34.49
CA GLN A 693 -41.48 12.23 -35.12
C GLN A 693 -40.11 11.56 -35.28
N LYS A 694 -40.06 10.24 -35.10
CA LYS A 694 -38.86 9.43 -35.35
C LYS A 694 -38.45 9.48 -36.82
N ARG A 695 -37.14 9.56 -37.04
CA ARG A 695 -36.50 9.67 -38.34
C ARG A 695 -35.24 8.83 -38.36
N TYR A 696 -34.90 8.30 -39.53
CA TYR A 696 -33.84 7.32 -39.69
C TYR A 696 -32.91 7.72 -40.82
N ILE A 697 -31.61 7.69 -40.56
CA ILE A 697 -30.58 7.91 -41.59
C ILE A 697 -29.63 6.71 -41.66
N PRO A 698 -29.27 6.23 -42.86
CA PRO A 698 -28.22 5.22 -42.97
C PRO A 698 -26.84 5.87 -42.78
N CYS A 699 -25.98 5.27 -41.98
CA CYS A 699 -24.60 5.75 -41.81
C CYS A 699 -23.56 4.85 -42.47
N ARG A 700 -23.87 3.58 -42.75
CA ARG A 700 -23.00 2.63 -43.48
C ARG A 700 -23.78 1.42 -43.96
N THR A 701 -23.22 0.65 -44.90
CA THR A 701 -23.76 -0.64 -45.33
C THR A 701 -23.56 -1.73 -44.29
N TYR A 702 -24.45 -2.72 -44.30
CA TYR A 702 -24.36 -3.92 -43.49
C TYR A 702 -24.83 -5.15 -44.27
N ASP A 703 -23.90 -6.05 -44.57
CA ASP A 703 -24.13 -7.30 -45.33
C ASP A 703 -23.76 -8.57 -44.52
N GLY A 704 -23.63 -8.42 -43.20
CA GLY A 704 -23.00 -9.39 -42.31
C GLY A 704 -21.67 -8.87 -41.73
N SER A 705 -21.11 -7.83 -42.35
CA SER A 705 -19.99 -7.03 -41.84
C SER A 705 -20.33 -5.53 -41.91
N PHE A 706 -19.57 -4.70 -41.18
CA PHE A 706 -19.75 -3.25 -41.21
C PHE A 706 -18.96 -2.64 -42.37
N GLY A 707 -19.65 -1.98 -43.30
CA GLY A 707 -18.99 -1.22 -44.36
C GLY A 707 -18.47 0.14 -43.90
N GLU A 708 -17.89 0.88 -44.84
CA GLU A 708 -17.33 2.22 -44.63
C GLU A 708 -18.39 3.22 -44.10
N LEU A 709 -17.98 4.06 -43.14
CA LEU A 709 -18.84 5.09 -42.55
C LEU A 709 -18.98 6.29 -43.48
N TRP A 710 -20.21 6.71 -43.74
CA TRP A 710 -20.55 7.85 -44.61
C TRP A 710 -20.58 9.18 -43.86
N GLY A 711 -19.53 9.45 -43.08
CA GLY A 711 -19.44 10.64 -42.27
C GLY A 711 -18.56 10.46 -41.05
N THR A 712 -18.73 11.36 -40.09
CA THR A 712 -18.12 11.29 -38.76
C THR A 712 -19.23 11.12 -37.73
N ILE A 713 -18.99 10.26 -36.75
CA ILE A 713 -19.80 10.17 -35.55
C ILE A 713 -18.92 10.74 -34.44
N ASN A 714 -19.33 11.90 -33.93
CA ASN A 714 -18.72 12.54 -32.77
C ASN A 714 -19.65 12.31 -31.56
N GLU A 715 -19.10 12.35 -30.36
CA GLU A 715 -19.88 12.24 -29.12
C GLU A 715 -20.64 13.53 -28.80
#